data_AF-A0A3M1N1G6-F1
#
_entry.id   AF-A0A3M1N1G6-F1
#
_cell.length_a   1.000
_cell.length_b   1.000
_cell.length_c   1.000
_cell.angle_alpha   90.00
_cell.angle_beta   90.00
_cell.angle_gamma   90.00
#
_symmetry.space_group_name_H-M   'P 1'
#
loop_
_entity.id
_entity.type
_entity.pdbx_description
1 polymer ?
#
loop_
_entity_poly.entity_id
_entity_poly.type
_entity_poly.pdbx_seq_one_letter_code
_entity_poly.pdbx_strand_id
1 'polypeptide(L)'
;RILGGVRNFVLNGRGNLRLKSLTDTTALTGVVGIVPRAWAPVSNIQLDSCVLEGYSRTGTWAALYVGDSASYTLQPVAAAVSGLTVRHCTLRAARYGAILLSGGWGGLTQVTLEDNTFGYPTTTLADAENAWGRGGAAVYARYVVNLRLRRNTALGAWETGPYTPVGFKLEGCHTAILQANRIGNLRSLSPDGYGAIGLHLVRDPRFGPSPHLVENNFIGGLSGGADESLPGSSEYAVAGILLESAFQPDLNATFTLRHNTVHLSGAAQSSAPWAKDGFSAALILGRNIRGGVEVRGNLFQNTLALTSTLPPDAKETTALLFWENPSTLQWSTFLLDGNFYYVRGAAPERTYLARIGAGDSVQRIGSLAAWRLLTGGESSSRWGLQGPAPFLAPDQPHLDPNQPWEGINAGPLPPLVTEDFDGDPRPVGGGSDPGSAPDIGADELAGTPFPCPTVHSEPLLPSLTQGLCGEPVTLAVGNPASLAGELALLQSLDGGLSWQAFPVVAGQFPLTLSLPEVASFPAQVHYTLAASPVAGCPGMPDTAPPVAITLQDRPGNRPETAIALSLSLSAPGIWQAAQEDSLTGYGTTDVFSPVRGASMASRSPDLCYVLTLPACLDSLEVDLCGPQTDFDTRLHLIAVGDTFTDRDQGLRTDCTPNGVAAAYTSRLVAVAASAAGGRPAEDFAAPARVFLPLTAGQTILLIVEGETALDLGRFSLRVSGYSLPLTSPNLGPDRSVCYEPGGLPIRAWAPTASQFAWWVDGSPFPGTDSVIRPTLGPGLHEIVVEAQKVALQPCAVPQSLRDTLQLTVLPEIGASIQEGTQVYPSGDTLFRSFGSYTFTAGATVSGVSFTWQVLNAQLLPIYTVLGPTLTYEFGVRGLYGVVLESQAGTCRETDTLYLVIQGAAASLDKAQPLGVRLWADPTDGSLWAAFPEGGPYQVRVLDLMGRQLLEDSFSGGAVYRLLSCLTPGLYAVQVRSAERGAHFLWLHPSY
;
A
#
# COMPACT_ATOMS: atom_id res chain seq x y z
N ARG A 1 -37.98 43.17 13.09
CA ARG A 1 -38.77 41.92 13.01
C ARG A 1 -40.22 42.27 12.74
N ILE A 2 -40.86 41.60 11.79
CA ILE A 2 -42.29 41.69 11.49
C ILE A 2 -42.91 40.42 12.10
N LEU A 3 -43.70 40.58 13.16
CA LEU A 3 -44.29 39.47 13.92
C LEU A 3 -45.80 39.40 13.65
N GLY A 4 -46.34 38.19 13.48
CA GLY A 4 -47.75 37.79 13.42
C GLY A 4 -48.84 38.86 13.14
N GLY A 5 -49.59 38.69 12.04
CA GLY A 5 -50.82 39.44 11.75
C GLY A 5 -50.65 40.75 10.96
N VAL A 6 -49.42 41.10 10.59
CA VAL A 6 -49.13 42.30 9.78
C VAL A 6 -49.60 42.11 8.34
N ARG A 7 -50.34 43.09 7.80
CA ARG A 7 -50.80 43.11 6.42
C ARG A 7 -50.48 44.45 5.76
N ASN A 8 -50.22 44.43 4.45
CA ASN A 8 -50.01 45.64 3.62
C ASN A 8 -48.88 46.53 4.15
N PHE A 9 -47.77 45.93 4.53
CA PHE A 9 -46.61 46.67 5.02
C PHE A 9 -45.66 46.95 3.87
N VAL A 10 -45.27 48.21 3.71
CA VAL A 10 -44.30 48.64 2.70
C VAL A 10 -43.14 49.33 3.39
N LEU A 11 -41.92 48.83 3.15
CA LEU A 11 -40.68 49.53 3.46
C LEU A 11 -40.05 49.99 2.14
N ASN A 12 -40.11 51.29 1.86
CA ASN A 12 -39.48 51.88 0.69
C ASN A 12 -38.31 52.77 1.12
N GLY A 13 -37.09 52.35 0.78
CA GLY A 13 -35.87 53.05 1.13
C GLY A 13 -35.46 54.16 0.18
N ARG A 14 -36.05 54.22 -1.03
CA ARG A 14 -35.67 55.13 -2.13
C ARG A 14 -34.14 55.19 -2.38
N GLY A 15 -33.44 54.07 -2.16
CA GLY A 15 -31.99 53.95 -2.30
C GLY A 15 -31.17 54.51 -1.13
N ASN A 16 -31.80 55.20 -0.17
CA ASN A 16 -31.13 55.88 0.94
C ASN A 16 -31.20 55.11 2.27
N LEU A 17 -32.14 54.16 2.40
CA LEU A 17 -32.30 53.39 3.63
C LEU A 17 -31.32 52.22 3.66
N ARG A 18 -30.37 52.28 4.61
CA ARG A 18 -29.44 51.19 4.93
C ARG A 18 -29.75 50.62 6.31
N LEU A 19 -30.13 49.36 6.37
CA LEU A 19 -30.35 48.61 7.61
C LEU A 19 -29.19 47.65 7.84
N LYS A 20 -28.52 47.79 8.98
CA LYS A 20 -27.33 47.01 9.33
C LYS A 20 -27.47 46.40 10.73
N SER A 21 -27.08 45.14 10.87
CA SER A 21 -26.96 44.51 12.20
C SER A 21 -25.65 44.95 12.88
N LEU A 22 -25.73 45.49 14.10
CA LEU A 22 -24.58 46.07 14.83
C LEU A 22 -24.14 45.26 16.06
N THR A 23 -24.91 44.26 16.50
CA THR A 23 -24.66 43.48 17.73
C THR A 23 -24.90 41.99 17.50
N ASP A 24 -24.08 41.13 18.11
CA ASP A 24 -24.36 39.70 18.20
C ASP A 24 -25.65 39.50 19.03
N THR A 25 -26.66 38.85 18.45
CA THR A 25 -27.94 38.58 19.10
C THR A 25 -28.08 37.10 19.42
N THR A 26 -28.67 36.76 20.57
CA THR A 26 -29.05 35.35 20.88
C THR A 26 -30.24 34.86 20.06
N ALA A 27 -30.94 35.76 19.37
CA ALA A 27 -32.16 35.47 18.67
C ALA A 27 -31.88 35.32 17.16
N LEU A 28 -32.08 34.12 16.64
CA LEU A 28 -31.69 33.63 15.31
C LEU A 28 -32.65 34.13 14.22
N THR A 29 -32.40 35.30 13.62
CA THR A 29 -33.23 35.86 12.52
C THR A 29 -32.38 36.57 11.46
N GLY A 30 -32.99 37.20 10.45
CA GLY A 30 -32.32 38.11 9.53
C GLY A 30 -32.34 39.58 9.98
N VAL A 31 -31.64 40.46 9.26
CA VAL A 31 -31.69 41.94 9.45
C VAL A 31 -33.14 42.41 9.39
N VAL A 32 -33.86 41.91 8.38
CA VAL A 32 -35.33 41.90 8.35
C VAL A 32 -35.78 40.45 8.53
N GLY A 33 -36.45 40.16 9.64
CA GLY A 33 -37.07 38.86 9.89
C GLY A 33 -38.59 38.96 9.87
N ILE A 34 -39.25 38.18 9.02
CA ILE A 34 -40.70 37.98 8.98
C ILE A 34 -41.01 36.65 9.68
N VAL A 35 -41.66 36.74 10.83
CA VAL A 35 -41.98 35.57 11.64
C VAL A 35 -43.51 35.49 11.80
N PRO A 36 -44.20 34.69 10.97
CA PRO A 36 -45.62 34.46 11.13
C PRO A 36 -45.90 33.66 12.42
N ARG A 37 -47.11 33.81 12.98
CA ARG A 37 -47.56 33.02 14.15
C ARG A 37 -48.84 32.27 13.78
N ALA A 38 -49.06 31.11 14.40
CA ALA A 38 -50.31 30.36 14.25
C ALA A 38 -51.50 31.31 14.45
N TRP A 39 -52.48 31.26 13.53
CA TRP A 39 -53.68 32.11 13.53
C TRP A 39 -53.48 33.61 13.26
N ALA A 40 -52.26 34.05 12.93
CA ALA A 40 -51.95 35.44 12.60
C ALA A 40 -51.10 35.53 11.32
N PRO A 41 -51.71 35.30 10.13
CA PRO A 41 -50.99 35.29 8.87
C PRO A 41 -50.42 36.66 8.54
N VAL A 42 -49.28 36.67 7.85
CA VAL A 42 -48.64 37.89 7.36
C VAL A 42 -48.91 37.97 5.86
N SER A 43 -49.33 39.13 5.35
CA SER A 43 -49.60 39.25 3.91
C SER A 43 -49.25 40.60 3.30
N ASN A 44 -48.99 40.62 2.00
CA ASN A 44 -48.72 41.84 1.21
C ASN A 44 -47.59 42.67 1.83
N ILE A 45 -46.41 42.05 1.95
CA ILE A 45 -45.21 42.70 2.47
C ILE A 45 -44.36 43.13 1.29
N GLN A 46 -43.97 44.41 1.24
CA GLN A 46 -43.12 44.95 0.19
C GLN A 46 -41.87 45.58 0.78
N LEU A 47 -40.72 45.19 0.25
CA LEU A 47 -39.43 45.83 0.50
C LEU A 47 -38.93 46.38 -0.83
N ASP A 48 -38.71 47.69 -0.90
CA ASP A 48 -38.34 48.38 -2.13
C ASP A 48 -37.15 49.30 -1.89
N SER A 49 -36.16 49.27 -2.78
CA SER A 49 -35.08 50.26 -2.82
C SER A 49 -34.33 50.40 -1.49
N CYS A 50 -34.06 49.27 -0.81
CA CYS A 50 -33.39 49.21 0.49
C CYS A 50 -32.01 48.55 0.39
N VAL A 51 -31.08 48.90 1.28
CA VAL A 51 -29.81 48.19 1.49
C VAL A 51 -29.87 47.44 2.82
N LEU A 52 -29.82 46.11 2.79
CA LEU A 52 -29.87 45.24 3.97
C LEU A 52 -28.51 44.55 4.17
N GLU A 53 -27.89 44.72 5.32
CA GLU A 53 -26.54 44.19 5.59
C GLU A 53 -26.46 43.42 6.89
N GLY A 54 -26.25 42.10 6.77
CA GLY A 54 -26.12 41.20 7.90
C GLY A 54 -24.78 41.33 8.62
N TYR A 55 -23.65 41.29 7.89
CA TYR A 55 -22.28 41.07 8.38
C TYR A 55 -22.13 39.82 9.28
N SER A 56 -20.99 39.10 9.18
CA SER A 56 -20.70 37.82 9.85
C SER A 56 -20.81 37.86 11.38
N ARG A 57 -22.03 37.79 11.90
CA ARG A 57 -22.39 37.88 13.32
C ARG A 57 -23.16 36.63 13.72
N THR A 58 -22.87 36.11 14.92
CA THR A 58 -23.31 34.79 15.40
C THR A 58 -24.84 34.60 15.41
N GLY A 59 -25.61 35.70 15.49
CA GLY A 59 -27.09 35.70 15.56
C GLY A 59 -27.86 36.10 14.29
N THR A 60 -27.20 36.54 13.21
CA THR A 60 -27.88 37.01 11.99
C THR A 60 -27.73 35.98 10.86
N TRP A 61 -28.82 35.32 10.48
CA TRP A 61 -28.78 34.21 9.51
C TRP A 61 -28.77 34.68 8.05
N ALA A 62 -29.55 35.71 7.73
CA ALA A 62 -29.67 36.26 6.38
C ALA A 62 -29.94 37.78 6.41
N ALA A 63 -29.85 38.46 5.27
CA ALA A 63 -30.30 39.85 5.20
C ALA A 63 -31.85 39.93 5.31
N LEU A 64 -32.54 39.02 4.62
CA LEU A 64 -33.97 38.78 4.77
C LEU A 64 -34.23 37.33 5.18
N TYR A 65 -35.00 37.14 6.25
CA TYR A 65 -35.41 35.83 6.76
C TYR A 65 -36.94 35.73 6.84
N VAL A 66 -37.51 34.63 6.38
CA VAL A 66 -38.92 34.27 6.58
C VAL A 66 -39.01 32.86 7.16
N GLY A 67 -39.52 32.72 8.39
CA GLY A 67 -39.58 31.44 9.11
C GLY A 67 -39.98 31.58 10.59
N ASP A 68 -39.83 30.53 11.40
CA ASP A 68 -40.16 30.55 12.85
C ASP A 68 -39.07 31.24 13.70
N SER A 69 -39.47 31.78 14.86
CA SER A 69 -38.63 32.43 15.87
C SER A 69 -37.98 31.48 16.89
N ALA A 70 -38.41 30.22 16.98
CA ALA A 70 -37.92 29.28 17.98
C ALA A 70 -37.22 28.07 17.33
N SER A 71 -36.01 27.78 17.83
CA SER A 71 -35.11 26.66 17.52
C SER A 71 -34.46 26.56 16.14
N TYR A 72 -33.18 26.16 16.17
CA TYR A 72 -32.34 25.74 15.03
C TYR A 72 -32.98 24.66 14.14
N THR A 73 -34.07 24.05 14.61
CA THR A 73 -34.87 23.09 13.85
C THR A 73 -35.80 23.89 12.94
N LEU A 74 -35.47 24.00 11.65
CA LEU A 74 -36.36 24.48 10.59
C LEU A 74 -37.63 23.60 10.49
N GLN A 75 -38.49 23.66 11.51
CA GLN A 75 -39.77 22.99 11.50
C GLN A 75 -40.73 23.77 10.59
N PRO A 76 -41.61 23.07 9.84
CA PRO A 76 -42.60 23.72 9.01
C PRO A 76 -43.39 24.75 9.81
N VAL A 77 -43.43 26.01 9.34
CA VAL A 77 -44.30 27.00 9.97
C VAL A 77 -45.76 26.61 9.65
N ALA A 78 -46.56 26.37 10.69
CA ALA A 78 -48.01 26.13 10.55
C ALA A 78 -48.80 27.39 10.12
N ALA A 79 -48.14 28.55 10.01
CA ALA A 79 -48.76 29.85 9.74
C ALA A 79 -48.36 30.43 8.38
N ALA A 80 -49.32 31.01 7.66
CA ALA A 80 -49.14 31.44 6.28
C ALA A 80 -48.50 32.83 6.13
N VAL A 81 -47.58 32.96 5.18
CA VAL A 81 -47.10 34.22 4.60
C VAL A 81 -47.50 34.24 3.12
N SER A 82 -48.13 35.33 2.65
CA SER A 82 -48.57 35.44 1.26
C SER A 82 -48.32 36.82 0.67
N GLY A 83 -47.85 36.91 -0.56
CA GLY A 83 -47.63 38.20 -1.23
C GLY A 83 -46.42 38.95 -0.66
N LEU A 84 -45.23 38.34 -0.76
CA LEU A 84 -43.97 39.01 -0.43
C LEU A 84 -43.34 39.53 -1.72
N THR A 85 -43.07 40.83 -1.80
CA THR A 85 -42.34 41.44 -2.92
C THR A 85 -41.08 42.12 -2.41
N VAL A 86 -39.94 41.78 -2.98
CA VAL A 86 -38.67 42.46 -2.71
C VAL A 86 -38.13 42.95 -4.05
N ARG A 87 -37.92 44.27 -4.17
CA ARG A 87 -37.43 44.85 -5.42
C ARG A 87 -36.44 45.99 -5.26
N HIS A 88 -35.57 46.16 -6.26
CA HIS A 88 -34.53 47.21 -6.28
C HIS A 88 -33.64 47.24 -5.02
N CYS A 89 -33.55 46.12 -4.29
CA CYS A 89 -32.82 46.07 -3.03
C CYS A 89 -31.40 45.53 -3.24
N THR A 90 -30.47 45.98 -2.40
CA THR A 90 -29.16 45.35 -2.23
C THR A 90 -29.15 44.57 -0.92
N LEU A 91 -29.01 43.26 -0.97
CA LEU A 91 -29.05 42.38 0.20
C LEU A 91 -27.70 41.68 0.38
N ARG A 92 -26.99 41.97 1.47
CA ARG A 92 -25.67 41.40 1.78
C ARG A 92 -25.77 40.48 2.98
N ALA A 93 -25.43 39.21 2.77
CA ALA A 93 -25.59 38.14 3.74
C ALA A 93 -24.64 38.24 4.97
N ALA A 94 -24.92 37.41 5.98
CA ALA A 94 -24.10 37.23 7.17
C ALA A 94 -23.56 35.80 7.31
N ARG A 95 -24.45 34.78 7.27
CA ARG A 95 -24.10 33.39 7.61
C ARG A 95 -24.69 32.30 6.69
N TYR A 96 -25.93 32.39 6.21
CA TYR A 96 -26.52 31.31 5.38
C TYR A 96 -26.97 31.77 3.99
N GLY A 97 -27.23 33.06 3.81
CA GLY A 97 -27.57 33.61 2.51
C GLY A 97 -28.04 35.06 2.56
N ALA A 98 -28.25 35.68 1.40
CA ALA A 98 -28.84 37.03 1.36
C ALA A 98 -30.33 36.95 1.69
N ILE A 99 -31.02 35.94 1.17
CA ILE A 99 -32.41 35.63 1.48
C ILE A 99 -32.53 34.16 1.90
N LEU A 100 -33.20 33.93 3.03
CA LEU A 100 -33.61 32.61 3.50
C LEU A 100 -35.14 32.56 3.66
N LEU A 101 -35.79 31.76 2.82
CA LEU A 101 -37.24 31.54 2.84
C LEU A 101 -37.53 30.10 3.28
N SER A 102 -38.02 29.94 4.51
CA SER A 102 -38.40 28.64 5.06
C SER A 102 -39.91 28.56 5.26
N GLY A 103 -40.64 28.26 4.19
CA GLY A 103 -42.04 27.92 4.29
C GLY A 103 -42.20 26.53 4.91
N GLY A 104 -43.17 26.33 5.81
CA GLY A 104 -43.73 24.98 5.96
C GLY A 104 -44.37 24.51 4.65
N TRP A 105 -44.74 23.24 4.54
CA TRP A 105 -45.45 22.69 3.37
C TRP A 105 -46.63 23.61 2.94
N GLY A 106 -46.44 24.41 1.88
CA GLY A 106 -47.45 25.34 1.37
C GLY A 106 -47.68 26.62 2.19
N GLY A 107 -46.86 26.90 3.21
CA GLY A 107 -47.03 28.02 4.13
C GLY A 107 -46.54 29.38 3.61
N LEU A 108 -45.73 29.41 2.54
CA LEU A 108 -45.25 30.64 1.92
C LEU A 108 -45.66 30.66 0.44
N THR A 109 -46.49 31.63 0.05
CA THR A 109 -47.07 31.70 -1.30
C THR A 109 -46.89 33.06 -1.95
N GLN A 110 -46.77 33.09 -3.28
CA GLN A 110 -46.68 34.31 -4.09
C GLN A 110 -45.52 35.21 -3.65
N VAL A 111 -44.30 34.72 -3.84
CA VAL A 111 -43.08 35.47 -3.54
C VAL A 111 -42.46 35.97 -4.85
N THR A 112 -42.21 37.27 -4.92
CA THR A 112 -41.53 37.91 -6.05
C THR A 112 -40.26 38.59 -5.58
N LEU A 113 -39.13 38.17 -6.13
CA LEU A 113 -37.84 38.85 -6.02
C LEU A 113 -37.48 39.40 -7.39
N GLU A 114 -37.40 40.72 -7.50
CA GLU A 114 -37.26 41.41 -8.78
C GLU A 114 -36.22 42.53 -8.73
N ASP A 115 -35.34 42.64 -9.73
CA ASP A 115 -34.38 43.76 -9.82
C ASP A 115 -33.49 43.92 -8.57
N ASN A 116 -33.16 42.83 -7.87
CA ASN A 116 -32.33 42.88 -6.67
C ASN A 116 -30.87 42.51 -6.95
N THR A 117 -29.97 43.02 -6.11
CA THR A 117 -28.57 42.60 -6.04
C THR A 117 -28.32 41.83 -4.75
N PHE A 118 -27.81 40.61 -4.86
CA PHE A 118 -27.44 39.76 -3.73
C PHE A 118 -25.92 39.72 -3.55
N GLY A 119 -25.45 40.05 -2.35
CA GLY A 119 -24.09 39.84 -1.90
C GLY A 119 -24.00 38.66 -0.92
N TYR A 120 -22.86 37.98 -0.91
CA TYR A 120 -22.73 36.62 -0.35
C TYR A 120 -22.26 36.53 1.12
N PRO A 121 -22.48 35.37 1.78
CA PRO A 121 -22.02 35.13 3.15
C PRO A 121 -20.51 34.86 3.20
N THR A 122 -19.89 35.21 4.32
CA THR A 122 -18.54 34.74 4.70
C THR A 122 -18.71 33.75 5.85
N THR A 123 -19.08 32.51 5.53
CA THR A 123 -19.15 31.40 6.49
C THR A 123 -17.76 30.97 6.91
N THR A 124 -17.56 30.72 8.20
CA THR A 124 -16.39 30.01 8.73
C THR A 124 -16.70 28.51 8.86
N LEU A 125 -15.67 27.66 8.88
CA LEU A 125 -15.78 26.19 8.97
C LEU A 125 -16.72 25.72 10.11
N ALA A 126 -16.59 26.31 11.31
CA ALA A 126 -17.38 25.94 12.50
C ALA A 126 -18.88 26.32 12.39
N ASP A 127 -19.22 27.25 11.50
CA ASP A 127 -20.59 27.76 11.35
C ASP A 127 -21.45 26.93 10.41
N ALA A 128 -20.80 26.14 9.54
CA ALA A 128 -21.41 25.35 8.47
C ALA A 128 -21.70 23.90 8.88
N GLU A 129 -20.97 23.32 9.84
CA GLU A 129 -21.23 21.97 10.37
C GLU A 129 -22.61 21.83 11.03
N ASN A 130 -23.19 22.93 11.53
CA ASN A 130 -24.49 22.96 12.20
C ASN A 130 -25.65 23.38 11.27
N ALA A 131 -25.39 23.61 9.98
CA ALA A 131 -26.39 24.08 9.02
C ALA A 131 -27.02 22.92 8.25
N TRP A 132 -28.33 22.75 8.39
CA TRP A 132 -29.09 21.78 7.61
C TRP A 132 -29.26 22.29 6.18
N GLY A 133 -28.30 21.95 5.33
CA GLY A 133 -28.16 22.40 3.96
C GLY A 133 -26.70 22.72 3.70
N ARG A 134 -25.94 21.73 3.23
CA ARG A 134 -24.50 21.78 2.98
C ARG A 134 -24.15 22.84 1.91
N GLY A 135 -24.01 24.11 2.31
CA GLY A 135 -23.55 25.26 1.48
C GLY A 135 -24.43 26.51 1.57
N GLY A 136 -23.82 27.71 1.56
CA GLY A 136 -24.52 28.98 1.50
C GLY A 136 -25.07 29.31 0.11
N ALA A 137 -26.22 29.99 0.06
CA ALA A 137 -26.86 30.41 -1.20
C ALA A 137 -27.18 31.92 -1.22
N ALA A 138 -27.21 32.57 -2.39
CA ALA A 138 -27.72 33.95 -2.48
C ALA A 138 -29.20 34.00 -2.09
N VAL A 139 -29.97 33.06 -2.66
CA VAL A 139 -31.36 32.82 -2.29
C VAL A 139 -31.50 31.34 -1.97
N TYR A 140 -31.88 31.02 -0.74
CA TYR A 140 -32.35 29.68 -0.38
C TYR A 140 -33.85 29.74 -0.10
N ALA A 141 -34.63 29.03 -0.91
CA ALA A 141 -36.07 28.94 -0.75
C ALA A 141 -36.53 27.49 -0.62
N ARG A 142 -37.33 27.23 0.41
CA ARG A 142 -37.84 25.91 0.74
C ARG A 142 -39.36 25.90 0.82
N TYR A 143 -39.99 24.95 0.13
CA TYR A 143 -41.44 24.71 0.10
C TYR A 143 -42.29 25.95 -0.25
N VAL A 144 -41.76 26.83 -1.11
CA VAL A 144 -42.45 28.04 -1.57
C VAL A 144 -43.37 27.70 -2.74
N VAL A 145 -44.58 28.27 -2.74
CA VAL A 145 -45.55 28.10 -3.83
C VAL A 145 -45.62 29.36 -4.69
N ASN A 146 -45.47 29.23 -6.01
CA ASN A 146 -45.43 30.35 -6.97
C ASN A 146 -44.31 31.35 -6.64
N LEU A 147 -43.05 30.90 -6.72
CA LEU A 147 -41.87 31.76 -6.59
C LEU A 147 -41.51 32.39 -7.95
N ARG A 148 -41.23 33.69 -7.97
CA ARG A 148 -40.71 34.41 -9.14
C ARG A 148 -39.40 35.09 -8.82
N LEU A 149 -38.34 34.73 -9.55
CA LEU A 149 -37.02 35.37 -9.52
C LEU A 149 -36.79 36.01 -10.89
N ARG A 150 -36.86 37.34 -10.97
CA ARG A 150 -36.75 38.09 -12.23
C ARG A 150 -35.70 39.19 -12.17
N ARG A 151 -34.81 39.32 -13.17
CA ARG A 151 -33.84 40.43 -13.27
C ARG A 151 -32.96 40.62 -12.03
N ASN A 152 -32.69 39.54 -11.29
CA ASN A 152 -31.82 39.63 -10.13
C ASN A 152 -30.36 39.34 -10.50
N THR A 153 -29.44 39.96 -9.76
CA THR A 153 -28.00 39.76 -9.89
C THR A 153 -27.43 39.13 -8.61
N ALA A 154 -26.71 38.03 -8.73
CA ALA A 154 -25.99 37.36 -7.65
C ALA A 154 -24.51 37.21 -8.05
N LEU A 155 -23.61 37.98 -7.43
CA LEU A 155 -22.17 37.99 -7.76
C LEU A 155 -21.26 37.84 -6.53
N GLY A 156 -20.23 36.98 -6.61
CA GLY A 156 -19.11 36.96 -5.66
C GLY A 156 -19.28 36.08 -4.42
N ALA A 157 -19.73 34.83 -4.57
CA ALA A 157 -19.87 33.89 -3.46
C ALA A 157 -18.56 33.24 -3.09
N TRP A 158 -18.19 33.27 -1.82
CA TRP A 158 -16.96 32.64 -1.33
C TRP A 158 -17.26 31.80 -0.09
N GLU A 159 -17.09 30.48 -0.21
CA GLU A 159 -17.14 29.55 0.92
C GLU A 159 -15.71 29.20 1.34
N THR A 160 -15.36 29.42 2.63
CA THR A 160 -14.02 29.09 3.14
C THR A 160 -13.89 27.67 3.68
N GLY A 161 -15.02 26.95 3.85
CA GLY A 161 -15.07 25.54 4.25
C GLY A 161 -15.33 24.58 3.09
N PRO A 162 -15.36 23.25 3.33
CA PRO A 162 -15.66 22.24 2.32
C PRO A 162 -17.18 22.22 2.06
N TYR A 163 -17.70 23.22 1.36
CA TYR A 163 -19.12 23.31 1.01
C TYR A 163 -19.31 23.91 -0.39
N THR A 164 -20.41 23.55 -1.05
CA THR A 164 -20.72 24.02 -2.40
C THR A 164 -21.47 25.35 -2.34
N PRO A 165 -20.89 26.49 -2.74
CA PRO A 165 -21.63 27.74 -2.87
C PRO A 165 -22.68 27.61 -3.97
N VAL A 166 -23.89 28.12 -3.70
CA VAL A 166 -25.01 28.11 -4.66
C VAL A 166 -25.47 29.52 -5.00
N GLY A 167 -25.81 29.80 -6.27
CA GLY A 167 -26.52 31.02 -6.63
C GLY A 167 -27.92 31.02 -6.03
N PHE A 168 -28.84 30.27 -6.64
CA PHE A 168 -30.19 30.05 -6.10
C PHE A 168 -30.43 28.57 -5.82
N LYS A 169 -30.77 28.25 -4.57
CA LYS A 169 -31.16 26.91 -4.12
C LYS A 169 -32.66 26.89 -3.86
N LEU A 170 -33.41 26.10 -4.62
CA LEU A 170 -34.85 25.92 -4.47
C LEU A 170 -35.11 24.47 -4.08
N GLU A 171 -35.68 24.24 -2.90
CA GLU A 171 -35.93 22.90 -2.37
C GLU A 171 -37.42 22.68 -2.09
N GLY A 172 -38.01 21.71 -2.79
CA GLY A 172 -39.43 21.36 -2.67
C GLY A 172 -40.39 22.49 -3.03
N CYS A 173 -39.95 23.49 -3.82
CA CYS A 173 -40.83 24.56 -4.29
C CYS A 173 -41.89 24.00 -5.25
N HIS A 174 -43.12 24.52 -5.15
CA HIS A 174 -44.21 24.18 -6.05
C HIS A 174 -44.43 25.37 -6.99
N THR A 175 -44.09 25.18 -8.27
CA THR A 175 -44.03 26.21 -9.31
C THR A 175 -43.03 27.35 -9.04
N ALA A 176 -42.01 27.43 -9.89
CA ALA A 176 -41.01 28.50 -9.84
C ALA A 176 -40.71 29.01 -11.26
N ILE A 177 -40.58 30.33 -11.39
CA ILE A 177 -40.15 31.00 -12.62
C ILE A 177 -38.85 31.74 -12.31
N LEU A 178 -37.78 31.33 -12.97
CA LEU A 178 -36.46 31.95 -12.90
C LEU A 178 -36.18 32.54 -14.27
N GLN A 179 -36.39 33.84 -14.40
CA GLN A 179 -36.32 34.54 -15.67
C GLN A 179 -35.30 35.66 -15.61
N ALA A 180 -34.44 35.76 -16.60
CA ALA A 180 -33.53 36.89 -16.74
C ALA A 180 -32.72 37.16 -15.45
N ASN A 181 -32.07 36.16 -14.85
CA ASN A 181 -31.17 36.39 -13.71
C ASN A 181 -29.71 36.27 -14.12
N ARG A 182 -28.84 37.05 -13.48
CA ARG A 182 -27.38 37.02 -13.66
C ARG A 182 -26.74 36.40 -12.43
N ILE A 183 -26.07 35.27 -12.59
CA ILE A 183 -25.42 34.54 -11.51
C ILE A 183 -23.96 34.33 -11.89
N GLY A 184 -23.02 34.75 -11.03
CA GLY A 184 -21.64 34.41 -11.30
C GLY A 184 -20.62 34.75 -10.24
N ASN A 185 -19.36 34.44 -10.54
CA ASN A 185 -18.24 34.57 -9.62
C ASN A 185 -18.46 33.80 -8.30
N LEU A 186 -18.95 32.56 -8.39
CA LEU A 186 -19.12 31.66 -7.23
C LEU A 186 -17.85 30.82 -7.09
N ARG A 187 -17.20 30.88 -5.93
CA ARG A 187 -15.92 30.20 -5.68
C ARG A 187 -15.94 29.46 -4.35
N SER A 188 -15.61 28.18 -4.38
CA SER A 188 -15.18 27.46 -3.18
C SER A 188 -13.70 27.77 -2.94
N LEU A 189 -13.37 28.43 -1.82
CA LEU A 189 -12.00 28.85 -1.49
C LEU A 189 -11.22 27.80 -0.70
N SER A 190 -11.88 26.73 -0.26
CA SER A 190 -11.23 25.65 0.47
C SER A 190 -10.41 24.75 -0.49
N PRO A 191 -9.17 24.35 -0.12
CA PRO A 191 -8.44 23.29 -0.82
C PRO A 191 -9.18 21.95 -0.84
N ASP A 192 -10.08 21.77 0.15
CA ASP A 192 -11.04 20.67 0.34
C ASP A 192 -12.44 21.01 -0.21
N GLY A 193 -12.56 22.07 -1.01
CA GLY A 193 -13.83 22.65 -1.42
C GLY A 193 -14.66 21.74 -2.34
N TYR A 194 -15.85 21.36 -1.89
CA TYR A 194 -16.91 20.88 -2.77
C TYR A 194 -17.27 21.97 -3.81
N GLY A 195 -17.63 21.59 -5.04
CA GLY A 195 -17.64 22.42 -6.27
C GLY A 195 -18.31 23.82 -6.22
N ALA A 196 -19.20 24.14 -7.15
CA ALA A 196 -19.94 25.42 -7.17
C ALA A 196 -21.16 25.32 -8.08
N ILE A 197 -22.33 25.79 -7.66
CA ILE A 197 -23.58 25.61 -8.41
C ILE A 197 -24.25 26.94 -8.72
N GLY A 198 -24.59 27.21 -9.98
CA GLY A 198 -25.35 28.41 -10.35
C GLY A 198 -26.81 28.32 -9.85
N LEU A 199 -27.55 27.36 -10.39
CA LEU A 199 -28.94 27.07 -10.00
C LEU A 199 -29.06 25.64 -9.49
N HIS A 200 -29.62 25.45 -8.30
CA HIS A 200 -29.91 24.14 -7.74
C HIS A 200 -31.41 23.99 -7.47
N LEU A 201 -32.07 23.16 -8.28
CA LEU A 201 -33.52 22.94 -8.23
C LEU A 201 -33.80 21.51 -7.75
N VAL A 202 -34.21 21.38 -6.50
CA VAL A 202 -34.57 20.10 -5.89
C VAL A 202 -36.08 20.02 -5.78
N ARG A 203 -36.69 19.09 -6.52
CA ARG A 203 -38.12 18.79 -6.41
C ARG A 203 -38.42 17.84 -5.26
N ASP A 204 -39.64 17.92 -4.74
CA ASP A 204 -40.17 16.94 -3.81
C ASP A 204 -41.39 16.25 -4.45
N PRO A 205 -41.32 14.93 -4.70
CA PRO A 205 -42.35 14.21 -5.47
C PRO A 205 -43.74 14.25 -4.79
N ARG A 206 -43.79 14.50 -3.48
CA ARG A 206 -45.05 14.57 -2.71
C ARG A 206 -45.93 15.76 -3.13
N PHE A 207 -45.41 16.77 -3.83
CA PHE A 207 -46.20 17.90 -4.36
C PHE A 207 -46.91 17.62 -5.70
N GLY A 208 -46.76 16.44 -6.29
CA GLY A 208 -47.32 16.14 -7.62
C GLY A 208 -46.69 17.00 -8.73
N PRO A 209 -47.34 17.18 -9.90
CA PRO A 209 -46.82 18.01 -10.99
C PRO A 209 -46.59 19.47 -10.54
N SER A 210 -45.37 19.96 -10.71
CA SER A 210 -44.95 21.32 -10.34
C SER A 210 -43.96 21.87 -11.38
N PRO A 211 -44.46 22.55 -12.42
CA PRO A 211 -43.62 23.05 -13.51
C PRO A 211 -42.65 24.13 -13.03
N HIS A 212 -41.38 23.95 -13.36
CA HIS A 212 -40.33 24.94 -13.16
C HIS A 212 -39.88 25.47 -14.52
N LEU A 213 -39.93 26.79 -14.69
CA LEU A 213 -39.47 27.47 -15.90
C LEU A 213 -38.18 28.23 -15.59
N VAL A 214 -37.12 27.92 -16.32
CA VAL A 214 -35.81 28.57 -16.24
C VAL A 214 -35.49 29.15 -17.61
N GLU A 215 -35.51 30.47 -17.73
CA GLU A 215 -35.34 31.11 -19.03
C GLU A 215 -34.49 32.37 -19.01
N ASN A 216 -33.75 32.60 -20.10
CA ASN A 216 -32.97 33.82 -20.33
C ASN A 216 -31.98 34.13 -19.19
N ASN A 217 -31.50 33.13 -18.44
CA ASN A 217 -30.54 33.37 -17.35
C ASN A 217 -29.10 33.29 -17.85
N PHE A 218 -28.21 34.11 -17.28
CA PHE A 218 -26.76 34.00 -17.45
C PHE A 218 -26.12 33.42 -16.19
N ILE A 219 -25.34 32.36 -16.36
CA ILE A 219 -24.63 31.67 -15.28
C ILE A 219 -23.17 31.51 -15.68
N GLY A 220 -22.23 32.11 -14.95
CA GLY A 220 -20.82 31.97 -15.30
C GLY A 220 -19.81 32.30 -14.21
N GLY A 221 -18.53 32.01 -14.47
CA GLY A 221 -17.46 32.24 -13.49
C GLY A 221 -17.62 31.43 -12.21
N LEU A 222 -17.97 30.14 -12.33
CA LEU A 222 -18.08 29.20 -11.22
C LEU A 222 -16.76 28.44 -11.06
N SER A 223 -16.28 28.27 -9.82
CA SER A 223 -15.04 27.53 -9.53
C SER A 223 -15.09 26.83 -8.18
N GLY A 224 -14.50 25.64 -8.09
CA GLY A 224 -14.39 24.87 -6.85
C GLY A 224 -13.61 23.59 -7.08
N GLY A 225 -13.29 22.84 -6.02
CA GLY A 225 -12.47 21.63 -6.12
C GLY A 225 -13.16 20.54 -6.92
N ALA A 226 -14.46 20.32 -6.70
CA ALA A 226 -15.29 19.25 -7.28
C ALA A 226 -14.91 17.83 -6.84
N ASP A 227 -15.90 17.01 -6.47
CA ASP A 227 -15.68 15.66 -5.96
C ASP A 227 -16.81 14.70 -6.37
N GLU A 228 -16.45 13.45 -6.69
CA GLU A 228 -17.38 12.35 -6.96
C GLU A 228 -17.27 11.20 -5.94
N SER A 229 -16.23 11.19 -5.09
CA SER A 229 -15.91 10.08 -4.19
C SER A 229 -16.96 9.79 -3.12
N LEU A 230 -17.90 10.70 -2.89
CA LEU A 230 -19.05 10.50 -2.02
C LEU A 230 -20.23 9.89 -2.82
N PRO A 231 -20.47 8.57 -2.72
CA PRO A 231 -21.52 7.89 -3.48
C PRO A 231 -22.87 8.33 -2.94
N GLY A 232 -23.42 9.42 -3.48
CA GLY A 232 -24.45 10.10 -2.67
C GLY A 232 -24.90 11.47 -3.11
N SER A 233 -24.10 12.22 -3.87
CA SER A 233 -24.54 13.59 -4.19
C SER A 233 -23.92 14.13 -5.47
N SER A 234 -24.78 14.67 -6.33
CA SER A 234 -24.35 15.48 -7.47
C SER A 234 -24.08 16.95 -7.07
N GLU A 235 -24.33 17.31 -5.80
CA GLU A 235 -24.11 18.65 -5.24
C GLU A 235 -22.62 19.00 -5.11
N TYR A 236 -21.70 18.06 -5.32
CA TYR A 236 -20.26 18.28 -5.18
C TYR A 236 -19.57 18.63 -6.51
N ALA A 237 -20.32 18.77 -7.59
CA ALA A 237 -19.83 19.18 -8.90
C ALA A 237 -19.64 20.70 -9.02
N VAL A 238 -18.90 21.14 -10.04
CA VAL A 238 -19.11 22.50 -10.58
C VAL A 238 -20.23 22.42 -11.62
N ALA A 239 -21.40 22.98 -11.30
CA ALA A 239 -22.60 22.87 -12.11
C ALA A 239 -23.17 24.24 -12.49
N GLY A 240 -23.46 24.47 -13.77
CA GLY A 240 -24.26 25.65 -14.15
C GLY A 240 -25.67 25.54 -13.58
N ILE A 241 -26.39 24.50 -13.99
CA ILE A 241 -27.74 24.17 -13.54
C ILE A 241 -27.75 22.72 -13.06
N LEU A 242 -28.21 22.50 -11.83
CA LEU A 242 -28.41 21.18 -11.24
C LEU A 242 -29.90 20.95 -10.95
N LEU A 243 -30.46 19.90 -11.55
CA LEU A 243 -31.85 19.46 -11.35
C LEU A 243 -31.86 18.14 -10.58
N GLU A 244 -32.62 18.06 -9.48
CA GLU A 244 -32.71 16.86 -8.65
C GLU A 244 -34.15 16.63 -8.15
N SER A 245 -34.42 15.39 -7.73
CA SER A 245 -35.62 15.06 -6.96
C SER A 245 -35.26 14.35 -5.64
N ALA A 246 -35.93 14.77 -4.57
CA ALA A 246 -35.69 14.27 -3.23
C ALA A 246 -36.33 12.90 -3.00
N PHE A 247 -35.61 12.03 -2.27
CA PHE A 247 -36.06 10.77 -1.66
C PHE A 247 -36.47 9.61 -2.60
N GLN A 248 -37.11 9.85 -3.75
CA GLN A 248 -37.66 8.79 -4.62
C GLN A 248 -37.75 9.25 -6.09
N PRO A 249 -37.70 8.32 -7.07
CA PRO A 249 -37.92 8.61 -8.48
C PRO A 249 -39.22 9.38 -8.73
N ASP A 250 -39.13 10.56 -9.34
CA ASP A 250 -40.24 11.48 -9.57
C ASP A 250 -40.68 11.47 -11.03
N LEU A 251 -41.74 10.71 -11.31
CA LEU A 251 -42.38 10.60 -12.62
C LEU A 251 -43.13 11.89 -13.04
N ASN A 252 -43.37 12.81 -12.10
CA ASN A 252 -44.11 14.05 -12.32
C ASN A 252 -43.19 15.28 -12.40
N ALA A 253 -41.86 15.09 -12.39
CA ALA A 253 -40.91 16.18 -12.58
C ALA A 253 -41.20 16.90 -13.90
N THR A 254 -41.22 18.23 -13.89
CA THR A 254 -41.48 19.05 -15.09
C THR A 254 -40.56 20.26 -15.07
N PHE A 255 -39.46 20.17 -15.80
CA PHE A 255 -38.48 21.24 -15.95
C PHE A 255 -38.45 21.71 -17.40
N THR A 256 -38.56 23.02 -17.60
CA THR A 256 -38.41 23.66 -18.92
C THR A 256 -37.29 24.69 -18.84
N LEU A 257 -36.23 24.47 -19.62
CA LEU A 257 -35.05 25.31 -19.69
C LEU A 257 -34.97 25.89 -21.11
N ARG A 258 -35.06 27.21 -21.25
CA ARG A 258 -34.95 27.84 -22.58
C ARG A 258 -34.07 29.07 -22.62
N HIS A 259 -33.23 29.18 -23.64
CA HIS A 259 -32.39 30.36 -23.90
C HIS A 259 -31.54 30.80 -22.71
N ASN A 260 -31.07 29.85 -21.90
CA ASN A 260 -30.10 30.15 -20.85
C ASN A 260 -28.69 30.08 -21.43
N THR A 261 -27.81 30.92 -20.90
CA THR A 261 -26.38 30.91 -21.20
C THR A 261 -25.63 30.46 -19.97
N VAL A 262 -24.96 29.32 -20.06
CA VAL A 262 -24.05 28.80 -19.04
C VAL A 262 -22.64 28.86 -19.58
N HIS A 263 -21.80 29.68 -18.95
CA HIS A 263 -20.41 29.89 -19.31
C HIS A 263 -19.48 29.56 -18.13
N LEU A 264 -19.08 28.29 -18.04
CA LEU A 264 -18.08 27.84 -17.08
C LEU A 264 -16.70 28.01 -17.71
N SER A 265 -15.81 28.78 -17.08
CA SER A 265 -14.49 29.09 -17.62
C SER A 265 -13.51 29.43 -16.50
N GLY A 266 -12.22 29.41 -16.82
CA GLY A 266 -11.13 29.61 -15.87
C GLY A 266 -10.45 28.30 -15.49
N ALA A 267 -9.72 28.30 -14.38
CA ALA A 267 -9.03 27.14 -13.86
C ALA A 267 -9.28 27.00 -12.35
N ALA A 268 -9.42 25.77 -11.88
CA ALA A 268 -9.54 25.43 -10.48
C ALA A 268 -8.72 24.18 -10.19
N GLN A 269 -7.88 24.24 -9.15
CA GLN A 269 -7.04 23.13 -8.73
C GLN A 269 -7.44 22.68 -7.33
N SER A 270 -7.58 21.37 -7.15
CA SER A 270 -7.83 20.73 -5.85
C SER A 270 -6.58 19.99 -5.38
N SER A 271 -6.20 20.17 -4.12
CA SER A 271 -5.13 19.37 -3.48
C SER A 271 -5.67 18.23 -2.60
N ALA A 272 -6.98 18.15 -2.43
CA ALA A 272 -7.63 17.14 -1.59
C ALA A 272 -7.48 15.72 -2.17
N PRO A 273 -6.97 14.74 -1.41
CA PRO A 273 -6.73 13.38 -1.90
C PRO A 273 -7.97 12.61 -2.37
N TRP A 274 -9.13 12.96 -1.83
CA TRP A 274 -10.41 12.30 -2.11
C TRP A 274 -11.09 12.90 -3.36
N ALA A 275 -10.70 14.09 -3.81
CA ALA A 275 -11.34 14.79 -4.92
C ALA A 275 -10.84 14.35 -6.32
N LYS A 276 -10.17 13.20 -6.44
CA LYS A 276 -9.53 12.74 -7.70
C LYS A 276 -10.51 12.53 -8.87
N ASP A 277 -11.78 12.26 -8.58
CA ASP A 277 -12.80 11.88 -9.58
C ASP A 277 -13.84 12.99 -9.87
N GLY A 278 -13.56 14.24 -9.49
CA GLY A 278 -14.52 15.33 -9.70
C GLY A 278 -14.81 15.67 -11.17
N PHE A 279 -15.82 16.51 -11.39
CA PHE A 279 -16.25 16.90 -12.73
C PHE A 279 -16.92 18.30 -12.76
N SER A 280 -16.97 18.90 -13.94
CA SER A 280 -17.81 20.07 -14.23
C SER A 280 -18.82 19.79 -15.34
N ALA A 281 -20.02 20.37 -15.20
CA ALA A 281 -21.08 20.23 -16.17
C ALA A 281 -21.91 21.51 -16.30
N ALA A 282 -22.30 21.87 -17.52
CA ALA A 282 -23.18 23.02 -17.72
C ALA A 282 -24.60 22.72 -17.22
N LEU A 283 -25.11 21.52 -17.50
CA LEU A 283 -26.37 20.99 -16.99
C LEU A 283 -26.16 19.61 -16.37
N ILE A 284 -26.64 19.43 -15.14
CA ILE A 284 -26.70 18.16 -14.45
C ILE A 284 -28.15 17.77 -14.22
N LEU A 285 -28.54 16.60 -14.74
CA LEU A 285 -29.69 15.86 -14.25
C LEU A 285 -29.20 14.91 -13.17
N GLY A 286 -29.39 15.34 -11.93
CA GLY A 286 -29.04 14.56 -10.76
C GLY A 286 -30.05 13.45 -10.52
N ARG A 287 -30.23 13.10 -9.25
CA ARG A 287 -30.93 11.88 -8.86
C ARG A 287 -32.43 11.96 -9.09
N ASN A 288 -33.03 10.80 -9.32
CA ASN A 288 -34.47 10.57 -9.23
C ASN A 288 -35.34 11.38 -10.22
N ILE A 289 -34.77 12.06 -11.21
CA ILE A 289 -35.56 12.71 -12.26
C ILE A 289 -36.07 11.63 -13.22
N ARG A 290 -37.39 11.43 -13.29
CA ARG A 290 -38.05 10.47 -14.22
C ARG A 290 -39.19 11.08 -15.03
N GLY A 291 -39.65 12.27 -14.67
CA GLY A 291 -40.64 13.04 -15.41
C GLY A 291 -40.08 13.72 -16.67
N GLY A 292 -40.74 14.79 -17.09
CA GLY A 292 -40.42 15.58 -18.27
C GLY A 292 -39.30 16.61 -18.06
N VAL A 293 -38.25 16.57 -18.87
CA VAL A 293 -37.26 17.65 -19.00
C VAL A 293 -37.20 18.12 -20.45
N GLU A 294 -37.44 19.41 -20.65
CA GLU A 294 -37.34 20.09 -21.95
C GLU A 294 -36.24 21.15 -21.87
N VAL A 295 -35.24 21.04 -22.73
CA VAL A 295 -34.10 21.97 -22.81
C VAL A 295 -34.01 22.46 -24.25
N ARG A 296 -34.30 23.75 -24.48
CA ARG A 296 -34.35 24.33 -25.82
C ARG A 296 -33.54 25.61 -26.00
N GLY A 297 -32.78 25.71 -27.07
CA GLY A 297 -32.14 26.97 -27.45
C GLY A 297 -31.13 27.51 -26.45
N ASN A 298 -30.52 26.68 -25.60
CA ASN A 298 -29.55 27.12 -24.58
C ASN A 298 -28.12 27.09 -25.14
N LEU A 299 -27.24 27.95 -24.61
CA LEU A 299 -25.79 27.84 -24.81
C LEU A 299 -25.13 27.27 -23.56
N PHE A 300 -24.47 26.14 -23.74
CA PHE A 300 -23.71 25.44 -22.71
C PHE A 300 -22.23 25.42 -23.08
N GLN A 301 -21.50 26.40 -22.58
CA GLN A 301 -20.05 26.49 -22.72
C GLN A 301 -19.37 26.10 -21.41
N ASN A 302 -18.66 24.98 -21.40
CA ASN A 302 -17.86 24.53 -20.26
C ASN A 302 -16.39 24.35 -20.65
N THR A 303 -15.61 25.37 -20.33
CA THR A 303 -14.16 25.48 -20.57
C THR A 303 -13.36 25.49 -19.26
N LEU A 304 -13.98 25.08 -18.15
CA LEU A 304 -13.37 25.13 -16.84
C LEU A 304 -12.26 24.06 -16.74
N ALA A 305 -11.01 24.50 -16.65
CA ALA A 305 -9.86 23.62 -16.47
C ALA A 305 -9.76 23.19 -14.99
N LEU A 306 -10.44 22.09 -14.66
CA LEU A 306 -10.37 21.47 -13.34
C LEU A 306 -9.21 20.48 -13.23
N THR A 307 -8.33 20.68 -12.26
CA THR A 307 -7.17 19.83 -11.98
C THR A 307 -7.08 19.38 -10.52
N SER A 308 -6.22 18.41 -10.27
CA SER A 308 -5.98 17.65 -9.05
C SER A 308 -4.46 17.46 -8.88
N THR A 309 -3.96 17.38 -7.64
CA THR A 309 -2.56 17.01 -7.37
C THR A 309 -2.33 15.50 -7.35
N LEU A 310 -3.39 14.69 -7.44
CA LEU A 310 -3.30 13.24 -7.54
C LEU A 310 -3.66 12.76 -8.94
N PRO A 311 -2.91 11.79 -9.49
CA PRO A 311 -3.23 11.17 -10.75
C PRO A 311 -4.58 10.42 -10.70
N PRO A 312 -5.37 10.46 -11.78
CA PRO A 312 -5.24 11.34 -12.95
C PRO A 312 -5.46 12.83 -12.59
N ASP A 313 -4.47 13.68 -12.94
CA ASP A 313 -4.39 15.08 -12.50
C ASP A 313 -5.48 15.99 -13.11
N ALA A 314 -6.09 15.63 -14.23
CA ALA A 314 -7.15 16.41 -14.85
C ALA A 314 -8.53 15.81 -14.53
N LYS A 315 -9.53 16.63 -14.22
CA LYS A 315 -10.90 16.17 -13.91
C LYS A 315 -11.80 16.14 -15.15
N GLU A 316 -12.96 15.46 -15.06
CA GLU A 316 -13.86 15.38 -16.22
C GLU A 316 -14.56 16.72 -16.48
N THR A 317 -14.67 17.08 -17.76
CA THR A 317 -15.35 18.31 -18.20
C THR A 317 -16.40 17.92 -19.23
N THR A 318 -17.68 18.23 -18.96
CA THR A 318 -18.80 17.87 -19.83
C THR A 318 -19.77 19.03 -20.03
N ALA A 319 -20.60 19.00 -21.07
CA ALA A 319 -21.76 19.90 -21.16
C ALA A 319 -22.93 19.33 -20.36
N LEU A 320 -23.21 18.05 -20.54
CA LEU A 320 -24.34 17.35 -19.95
C LEU A 320 -23.85 16.25 -19.00
N LEU A 321 -24.47 16.15 -17.83
CA LEU A 321 -24.24 15.02 -16.94
C LEU A 321 -25.57 14.44 -16.44
N PHE A 322 -25.68 13.13 -16.54
CA PHE A 322 -26.80 12.36 -16.05
C PHE A 322 -26.28 11.45 -14.95
N TRP A 323 -26.68 11.72 -13.72
CA TRP A 323 -26.12 11.03 -12.55
C TRP A 323 -26.52 9.55 -12.48
N GLU A 324 -27.71 9.23 -13.00
CA GLU A 324 -28.29 7.89 -12.97
C GLU A 324 -27.65 6.97 -14.03
N ASN A 325 -27.58 5.68 -13.73
CA ASN A 325 -27.00 4.66 -14.62
C ASN A 325 -27.79 4.59 -15.95
N PRO A 326 -27.13 4.37 -17.12
CA PRO A 326 -27.82 4.31 -18.41
C PRO A 326 -29.04 3.38 -18.43
N SER A 327 -28.96 2.23 -17.76
CA SER A 327 -30.06 1.25 -17.69
C SER A 327 -31.30 1.73 -16.94
N THR A 328 -31.17 2.79 -16.15
CA THR A 328 -32.23 3.35 -15.28
C THR A 328 -32.79 4.68 -15.79
N LEU A 329 -32.23 5.22 -16.88
CA LEU A 329 -32.71 6.42 -17.55
C LEU A 329 -34.00 6.12 -18.31
N GLN A 330 -35.13 6.24 -17.62
CA GLN A 330 -36.45 6.19 -18.23
C GLN A 330 -37.17 7.51 -17.93
N TRP A 331 -37.07 8.45 -18.86
CA TRP A 331 -37.84 9.69 -18.81
C TRP A 331 -39.17 9.51 -19.55
N SER A 332 -40.25 9.99 -18.96
CA SER A 332 -41.54 10.07 -19.65
C SER A 332 -41.48 11.02 -20.84
N THR A 333 -40.67 12.08 -20.77
CA THR A 333 -40.36 12.98 -21.87
C THR A 333 -38.98 13.58 -21.68
N PHE A 334 -38.09 13.43 -22.65
CA PHE A 334 -36.79 14.07 -22.63
C PHE A 334 -36.51 14.68 -23.99
N LEU A 335 -36.29 15.99 -24.02
CA LEU A 335 -36.08 16.72 -25.27
C LEU A 335 -34.95 17.72 -25.09
N LEU A 336 -33.88 17.55 -25.86
CA LEU A 336 -32.87 18.58 -26.08
C LEU A 336 -32.95 19.02 -27.55
N ASP A 337 -33.38 20.26 -27.79
CA ASP A 337 -33.57 20.77 -29.15
C ASP A 337 -32.96 22.16 -29.31
N GLY A 338 -32.21 22.38 -30.38
CA GLY A 338 -31.61 23.68 -30.69
C GLY A 338 -30.58 24.18 -29.67
N ASN A 339 -30.00 23.31 -28.84
CA ASN A 339 -28.97 23.71 -27.87
C ASN A 339 -27.58 23.69 -28.51
N PHE A 340 -26.72 24.57 -28.00
CA PHE A 340 -25.32 24.69 -28.40
C PHE A 340 -24.43 24.26 -27.26
N TYR A 341 -23.45 23.41 -27.57
CA TYR A 341 -22.53 22.86 -26.60
C TYR A 341 -21.10 23.19 -27.02
N TYR A 342 -20.29 23.74 -26.13
CA TYR A 342 -18.83 23.87 -26.31
C TYR A 342 -18.13 23.41 -25.04
N VAL A 343 -17.26 22.39 -25.14
CA VAL A 343 -16.61 21.80 -23.96
C VAL A 343 -15.12 21.71 -24.19
N ARG A 344 -14.32 22.20 -23.24
CA ARG A 344 -12.85 22.11 -23.25
C ARG A 344 -12.33 21.94 -21.82
N GLY A 345 -11.91 20.73 -21.46
CA GLY A 345 -11.30 20.46 -20.15
C GLY A 345 -9.78 20.64 -20.12
N ALA A 346 -9.20 20.38 -18.94
CA ALA A 346 -7.75 20.35 -18.74
C ALA A 346 -7.07 19.16 -19.46
N ALA A 347 -7.84 18.09 -19.71
CA ALA A 347 -7.41 16.89 -20.43
C ALA A 347 -8.44 16.55 -21.53
N PRO A 348 -8.05 16.50 -22.81
CA PRO A 348 -8.94 16.16 -23.92
C PRO A 348 -9.60 14.79 -23.76
N GLU A 349 -8.85 13.79 -23.29
CA GLU A 349 -9.33 12.42 -23.06
C GLU A 349 -10.35 12.32 -21.93
N ARG A 350 -10.51 13.36 -21.10
CA ARG A 350 -11.54 13.49 -20.04
C ARG A 350 -12.57 14.59 -20.35
N THR A 351 -12.68 15.00 -21.62
CA THR A 351 -13.62 16.02 -22.09
C THR A 351 -14.66 15.39 -23.02
N TYR A 352 -15.95 15.54 -22.70
CA TYR A 352 -17.05 14.88 -23.44
C TYR A 352 -18.25 15.80 -23.65
N LEU A 353 -19.12 15.49 -24.61
CA LEU A 353 -20.42 16.16 -24.72
C LEU A 353 -21.31 15.83 -23.52
N ALA A 354 -21.44 14.53 -23.25
CA ALA A 354 -22.30 14.03 -22.20
C ALA A 354 -21.64 12.88 -21.43
N ARG A 355 -22.01 12.77 -20.15
CA ARG A 355 -21.69 11.64 -19.29
C ARG A 355 -22.97 11.07 -18.70
N ILE A 356 -23.10 9.75 -18.72
CA ILE A 356 -24.21 9.03 -18.08
C ILE A 356 -23.67 8.08 -17.02
N GLY A 357 -24.24 8.13 -15.82
CA GLY A 357 -23.84 7.34 -14.66
C GLY A 357 -22.75 8.00 -13.82
N ALA A 358 -22.68 7.57 -12.56
CA ALA A 358 -21.65 7.91 -11.57
C ALA A 358 -20.96 6.63 -11.06
N GLY A 359 -19.73 6.75 -10.56
CA GLY A 359 -18.94 5.62 -10.04
C GLY A 359 -18.42 4.67 -11.14
N ASP A 360 -18.53 3.35 -10.94
CA ASP A 360 -17.93 2.34 -11.84
C ASP A 360 -18.71 2.10 -13.16
N SER A 361 -19.95 2.57 -13.26
CA SER A 361 -20.84 2.32 -14.41
C SER A 361 -21.08 3.58 -15.22
N VAL A 362 -20.03 4.04 -15.91
CA VAL A 362 -20.05 5.32 -16.65
C VAL A 362 -20.06 5.07 -18.16
N GLN A 363 -21.00 5.69 -18.85
CA GLN A 363 -20.99 5.81 -20.30
C GLN A 363 -20.60 7.25 -20.68
N ARG A 364 -19.50 7.38 -21.43
CA ARG A 364 -18.98 8.68 -21.87
C ARG A 364 -19.31 8.87 -23.34
N ILE A 365 -19.97 9.98 -23.63
CA ILE A 365 -20.48 10.24 -24.97
C ILE A 365 -19.66 11.38 -25.53
N GLY A 366 -18.73 10.98 -26.39
CA GLY A 366 -17.89 11.89 -27.14
C GLY A 366 -18.78 12.81 -27.97
N SER A 367 -19.45 12.31 -29.00
CA SER A 367 -20.05 13.15 -30.04
C SER A 367 -21.57 13.30 -29.98
N LEU A 368 -22.08 14.35 -30.64
CA LEU A 368 -23.51 14.54 -30.83
C LEU A 368 -24.14 13.42 -31.67
N ALA A 369 -23.39 12.82 -32.61
CA ALA A 369 -23.86 11.66 -33.36
C ALA A 369 -24.07 10.45 -32.44
N ALA A 370 -23.13 10.16 -31.55
CA ALA A 370 -23.27 9.09 -30.54
C ALA A 370 -24.44 9.38 -29.59
N TRP A 371 -24.62 10.63 -29.19
CA TRP A 371 -25.76 11.07 -28.39
C TRP A 371 -27.11 10.87 -29.09
N ARG A 372 -27.21 11.26 -30.36
CA ARG A 372 -28.42 11.08 -31.20
C ARG A 372 -28.78 9.62 -31.40
N LEU A 373 -27.79 8.76 -31.60
CA LEU A 373 -28.00 7.31 -31.70
C LEU A 373 -28.57 6.72 -30.40
N LEU A 374 -28.14 7.26 -29.26
CA LEU A 374 -28.59 6.80 -27.95
C LEU A 374 -30.02 7.27 -27.62
N THR A 375 -30.37 8.51 -27.96
CA THR A 375 -31.63 9.14 -27.53
C THR A 375 -32.73 9.17 -28.60
N GLY A 376 -32.38 9.04 -29.88
CA GLY A 376 -33.33 9.02 -31.00
C GLY A 376 -34.08 10.33 -31.27
N GLY A 377 -33.71 11.46 -30.62
CA GLY A 377 -34.63 12.60 -30.44
C GLY A 377 -34.12 14.03 -30.71
N GLU A 378 -33.02 14.24 -31.46
CA GLU A 378 -32.38 15.58 -31.52
C GLU A 378 -31.91 16.02 -32.92
N SER A 379 -32.85 16.49 -33.76
CA SER A 379 -32.52 16.87 -35.14
C SER A 379 -31.74 18.19 -35.26
N SER A 380 -31.83 19.11 -34.29
CA SER A 380 -31.29 20.48 -34.44
C SER A 380 -30.14 20.88 -33.47
N SER A 381 -29.84 20.12 -32.41
CA SER A 381 -28.72 20.41 -31.48
C SER A 381 -27.34 20.46 -32.18
N ARG A 382 -26.33 21.12 -31.58
CA ARG A 382 -24.96 21.29 -32.12
C ARG A 382 -23.87 21.22 -31.03
N TRP A 383 -22.70 20.64 -31.33
CA TRP A 383 -21.59 20.54 -30.38
C TRP A 383 -20.20 20.70 -31.00
N GLY A 384 -19.35 21.50 -30.34
CA GLY A 384 -17.89 21.42 -30.46
C GLY A 384 -17.26 22.05 -31.70
N LEU A 385 -17.71 23.23 -32.16
CA LEU A 385 -17.25 23.77 -33.44
C LEU A 385 -16.69 25.20 -33.32
N GLN A 386 -15.74 25.51 -34.22
CA GLN A 386 -14.90 26.71 -34.39
C GLN A 386 -14.14 27.25 -33.16
N GLY A 387 -14.64 27.05 -31.94
CA GLY A 387 -14.09 27.66 -30.73
C GLY A 387 -15.18 27.99 -29.72
N PRO A 388 -14.80 28.51 -28.54
CA PRO A 388 -15.79 29.01 -27.59
C PRO A 388 -16.63 30.10 -28.25
N ALA A 389 -17.89 30.26 -27.82
CA ALA A 389 -18.70 31.42 -28.11
C ALA A 389 -17.86 32.70 -27.89
N PRO A 390 -17.84 33.62 -28.86
CA PRO A 390 -16.92 34.75 -28.89
C PRO A 390 -17.38 35.85 -27.93
N PHE A 391 -17.40 35.56 -26.63
CA PHE A 391 -17.76 36.56 -25.63
C PHE A 391 -16.78 37.73 -25.67
N LEU A 392 -17.28 38.97 -25.58
CA LEU A 392 -16.45 40.18 -25.53
C LEU A 392 -15.48 40.17 -24.33
N ALA A 393 -15.85 39.52 -23.22
CA ALA A 393 -14.97 39.21 -22.08
C ALA A 393 -15.49 37.99 -21.28
N PRO A 394 -14.66 37.33 -20.43
CA PRO A 394 -15.03 36.09 -19.73
C PRO A 394 -16.19 36.20 -18.72
N ASP A 395 -16.35 37.35 -18.08
CA ASP A 395 -17.44 37.68 -17.16
C ASP A 395 -18.53 38.55 -17.82
N GLN A 396 -18.29 38.92 -19.07
CA GLN A 396 -19.23 39.63 -19.89
C GLN A 396 -20.04 38.66 -20.72
N PRO A 397 -21.31 38.98 -20.89
CA PRO A 397 -22.17 38.02 -21.51
C PRO A 397 -22.43 38.31 -23.02
N HIS A 398 -22.07 39.47 -23.54
CA HIS A 398 -22.15 39.82 -24.98
C HIS A 398 -21.25 39.00 -25.91
N LEU A 399 -21.71 38.75 -27.15
CA LEU A 399 -20.95 38.11 -28.23
C LEU A 399 -20.32 39.15 -29.18
N ASP A 400 -19.16 38.84 -29.78
CA ASP A 400 -18.55 39.65 -30.85
C ASP A 400 -19.17 39.29 -32.21
N PRO A 401 -19.98 40.19 -32.82
CA PRO A 401 -20.65 39.90 -34.09
C PRO A 401 -19.71 39.83 -35.29
N ASN A 402 -18.45 40.27 -35.16
CA ASN A 402 -17.47 40.24 -36.24
C ASN A 402 -16.63 38.95 -36.25
N GLN A 403 -16.75 38.11 -35.22
CA GLN A 403 -16.11 36.81 -35.19
C GLN A 403 -17.01 35.77 -35.87
N PRO A 404 -16.47 34.88 -36.71
CA PRO A 404 -17.26 33.78 -37.23
C PRO A 404 -17.72 32.89 -36.06
N TRP A 405 -19.04 32.73 -35.93
CA TRP A 405 -19.65 31.84 -34.95
C TRP A 405 -20.93 31.22 -35.51
N GLU A 406 -21.08 29.94 -35.28
CA GLU A 406 -22.14 29.11 -35.83
C GLU A 406 -23.38 29.01 -34.93
N GLY A 407 -23.23 29.39 -33.66
CA GLY A 407 -24.18 29.11 -32.59
C GLY A 407 -25.53 29.82 -32.72
N ILE A 408 -25.66 30.61 -33.78
CA ILE A 408 -26.75 31.56 -34.00
C ILE A 408 -27.53 31.20 -35.29
N ASN A 409 -26.96 30.36 -36.18
CA ASN A 409 -27.55 30.06 -37.49
C ASN A 409 -28.29 28.70 -37.58
N ALA A 410 -28.41 27.94 -36.48
CA ALA A 410 -28.80 26.52 -36.54
C ALA A 410 -30.23 26.16 -36.07
N GLY A 411 -31.09 27.14 -35.76
CA GLY A 411 -32.45 26.90 -35.25
C GLY A 411 -33.51 27.88 -35.76
N PRO A 412 -34.82 27.63 -35.51
CA PRO A 412 -35.86 28.61 -35.80
C PRO A 412 -35.60 29.89 -35.00
N LEU A 413 -35.64 31.04 -35.69
CA LEU A 413 -35.55 32.37 -35.06
C LEU A 413 -36.52 32.41 -33.87
N PRO A 414 -36.05 32.75 -32.65
CA PRO A 414 -36.96 32.97 -31.55
C PRO A 414 -37.93 34.11 -31.91
N PRO A 415 -39.14 34.16 -31.30
CA PRO A 415 -40.03 35.28 -31.52
C PRO A 415 -39.29 36.59 -31.21
N LEU A 416 -39.28 37.52 -32.17
CA LEU A 416 -38.70 38.87 -32.04
C LEU A 416 -39.07 39.49 -30.69
N VAL A 417 -38.09 39.63 -29.81
CA VAL A 417 -38.21 40.43 -28.60
C VAL A 417 -37.52 41.75 -28.91
N THR A 418 -38.17 42.88 -28.61
CA THR A 418 -37.67 44.23 -28.93
C THR A 418 -37.04 44.93 -27.71
N GLU A 419 -36.89 44.22 -26.60
CA GLU A 419 -36.40 44.69 -25.30
C GLU A 419 -35.31 43.73 -24.83
N ASP A 420 -34.24 44.27 -24.25
CA ASP A 420 -33.10 43.52 -23.72
C ASP A 420 -33.44 42.76 -22.41
N PHE A 421 -32.46 42.06 -21.85
CA PHE A 421 -32.56 41.38 -20.55
C PHE A 421 -32.98 42.29 -19.37
N ASP A 422 -32.62 43.58 -19.41
CA ASP A 422 -32.98 44.55 -18.37
C ASP A 422 -34.35 45.23 -18.61
N GLY A 423 -34.94 44.99 -19.79
CA GLY A 423 -36.25 45.46 -20.22
C GLY A 423 -36.19 46.78 -20.98
N ASP A 424 -35.01 47.24 -21.38
CA ASP A 424 -34.83 48.43 -22.19
C ASP A 424 -34.85 48.08 -23.69
N PRO A 425 -35.67 48.77 -24.51
CA PRO A 425 -35.57 48.66 -25.96
C PRO A 425 -34.31 49.39 -26.45
N ARG A 426 -33.30 48.66 -26.93
CA ARG A 426 -32.02 49.24 -27.39
C ARG A 426 -31.67 48.89 -28.85
N PRO A 427 -30.86 49.72 -29.54
CA PRO A 427 -30.42 49.44 -30.90
C PRO A 427 -29.45 48.25 -30.96
N VAL A 428 -29.67 47.36 -31.93
CA VAL A 428 -28.87 46.15 -32.18
C VAL A 428 -27.40 46.48 -32.46
N GLY A 429 -26.48 45.86 -31.70
CA GLY A 429 -25.14 45.44 -32.18
C GLY A 429 -24.07 46.52 -32.41
N GLY A 430 -23.72 47.34 -31.41
CA GLY A 430 -22.58 48.26 -31.50
C GLY A 430 -21.64 48.21 -30.30
N GLY A 431 -20.32 48.31 -30.52
CA GLY A 431 -19.29 48.33 -29.45
C GLY A 431 -19.32 49.54 -28.50
N SER A 432 -20.34 50.39 -28.61
CA SER A 432 -20.67 51.46 -27.67
C SER A 432 -21.84 51.11 -26.74
N ASP A 433 -22.34 49.88 -26.78
CA ASP A 433 -23.41 49.39 -25.91
C ASP A 433 -22.86 49.16 -24.48
N PRO A 434 -23.30 49.95 -23.48
CA PRO A 434 -22.91 49.76 -22.08
C PRO A 434 -23.70 48.63 -21.39
N GLY A 435 -24.55 47.90 -22.12
CA GLY A 435 -25.38 46.81 -21.62
C GLY A 435 -24.57 45.72 -20.90
N SER A 436 -25.25 44.95 -20.06
CA SER A 436 -24.60 44.01 -19.13
C SER A 436 -25.05 42.55 -19.29
N ALA A 437 -25.64 42.17 -20.43
CA ALA A 437 -26.37 40.90 -20.66
C ALA A 437 -25.94 40.13 -21.95
N PRO A 438 -26.03 38.77 -21.98
CA PRO A 438 -25.75 37.93 -23.15
C PRO A 438 -27.05 37.72 -23.91
N ASP A 439 -27.17 38.20 -25.14
CA ASP A 439 -28.37 37.89 -25.90
C ASP A 439 -28.09 36.70 -26.84
N ILE A 440 -28.28 35.49 -26.31
CA ILE A 440 -28.78 34.39 -27.16
C ILE A 440 -30.33 34.45 -27.22
N GLY A 441 -30.86 35.65 -26.95
CA GLY A 441 -32.23 36.07 -27.16
C GLY A 441 -32.43 36.67 -28.57
N ALA A 442 -33.68 36.85 -28.95
CA ALA A 442 -34.12 37.06 -30.33
C ALA A 442 -33.65 38.36 -31.02
N ASP A 443 -33.03 39.30 -30.33
CA ASP A 443 -32.65 40.63 -30.81
C ASP A 443 -31.24 40.69 -31.41
N GLU A 444 -30.24 39.98 -30.84
CA GLU A 444 -28.94 39.76 -31.49
C GLU A 444 -29.08 38.95 -32.81
N LEU A 445 -30.14 38.14 -32.92
CA LEU A 445 -30.49 37.29 -34.06
C LEU A 445 -31.25 38.01 -35.19
N ALA A 446 -31.78 39.22 -34.94
CA ALA A 446 -32.72 39.89 -35.84
C ALA A 446 -32.08 40.79 -36.92
N GLY A 447 -30.74 40.95 -36.92
CA GLY A 447 -30.10 42.04 -37.67
C GLY A 447 -29.09 41.66 -38.76
N THR A 448 -28.26 40.63 -38.57
CA THR A 448 -27.19 40.29 -39.54
C THR A 448 -26.78 38.81 -39.38
N PRO A 449 -26.78 37.99 -40.46
CA PRO A 449 -26.31 36.61 -40.38
C PRO A 449 -24.81 36.56 -40.08
N PHE A 450 -24.41 35.71 -39.13
CA PHE A 450 -23.00 35.40 -38.95
C PHE A 450 -22.48 34.62 -40.18
N PRO A 451 -21.25 34.89 -40.67
CA PRO A 451 -20.69 34.15 -41.79
C PRO A 451 -20.44 32.69 -41.42
N CYS A 452 -20.95 31.74 -42.22
CA CYS A 452 -20.67 30.31 -42.04
C CYS A 452 -19.18 30.00 -42.19
N PRO A 453 -18.57 29.20 -41.30
CA PRO A 453 -17.23 28.69 -41.52
C PRO A 453 -17.14 27.85 -42.81
N THR A 454 -16.06 28.03 -43.56
CA THR A 454 -15.66 27.06 -44.59
C THR A 454 -15.03 25.88 -43.86
N VAL A 455 -15.56 24.66 -44.02
CA VAL A 455 -14.98 23.48 -43.37
C VAL A 455 -13.62 23.15 -43.94
N HIS A 456 -12.69 22.79 -43.06
CA HIS A 456 -11.31 22.49 -43.41
C HIS A 456 -10.69 21.57 -42.35
N SER A 457 -10.09 20.48 -42.82
CA SER A 457 -9.28 19.55 -42.04
C SER A 457 -7.83 19.64 -42.51
N GLU A 458 -6.89 19.32 -41.61
CA GLU A 458 -5.46 19.26 -41.91
C GLU A 458 -4.94 17.83 -41.70
N PRO A 459 -3.93 17.37 -42.46
CA PRO A 459 -3.24 16.12 -42.18
C PRO A 459 -2.67 16.10 -40.76
N LEU A 460 -2.88 14.97 -40.07
CA LEU A 460 -2.30 14.74 -38.75
C LEU A 460 -0.79 14.53 -38.85
N LEU A 461 -0.06 14.99 -37.84
CA LEU A 461 1.37 14.84 -37.65
C LEU A 461 1.60 14.15 -36.30
N PRO A 462 1.72 12.81 -36.27
CA PRO A 462 1.95 12.09 -35.02
C PRO A 462 3.40 12.28 -34.56
N SER A 463 3.60 12.38 -33.24
CA SER A 463 4.93 12.51 -32.62
C SER A 463 5.79 11.25 -32.77
N LEU A 464 5.15 10.12 -33.07
CA LEU A 464 5.78 8.81 -33.26
C LEU A 464 5.05 8.03 -34.35
N THR A 465 5.80 7.22 -35.09
CA THR A 465 5.25 6.30 -36.12
C THR A 465 5.19 4.85 -35.64
N GLN A 466 5.85 4.55 -34.52
CA GLN A 466 5.84 3.26 -33.85
C GLN A 466 5.86 3.50 -32.33
N GLY A 467 5.11 2.73 -31.56
CA GLY A 467 5.05 2.84 -30.10
C GLY A 467 4.45 1.62 -29.43
N LEU A 468 4.54 1.57 -28.11
CA LEU A 468 3.96 0.52 -27.26
C LEU A 468 2.53 0.87 -26.86
N CYS A 469 1.74 -0.15 -26.54
CA CYS A 469 0.41 0.08 -25.97
C CYS A 469 0.48 0.95 -24.69
N GLY A 470 -0.43 1.90 -24.52
CA GLY A 470 -0.45 2.83 -23.40
C GLY A 470 0.55 4.00 -23.51
N GLU A 471 1.53 3.92 -24.41
CA GLU A 471 2.51 5.00 -24.65
C GLU A 471 1.78 6.24 -25.20
N PRO A 472 2.11 7.46 -24.72
CA PRO A 472 1.48 8.68 -25.19
C PRO A 472 1.95 9.03 -26.61
N VAL A 473 1.00 9.18 -27.54
CA VAL A 473 1.22 9.80 -28.84
C VAL A 473 0.65 11.21 -28.83
N THR A 474 1.42 12.17 -29.35
CA THR A 474 0.93 13.52 -29.63
C THR A 474 0.59 13.66 -31.10
N LEU A 475 -0.68 13.90 -31.42
CA LEU A 475 -1.16 14.22 -32.75
C LEU A 475 -1.20 15.74 -32.90
N ALA A 476 -0.48 16.28 -33.88
CA ALA A 476 -0.49 17.70 -34.22
C ALA A 476 -1.07 17.92 -35.63
N VAL A 477 -1.31 19.18 -35.99
CA VAL A 477 -1.57 19.61 -37.37
C VAL A 477 -0.65 20.79 -37.70
N GLY A 478 -0.37 21.01 -38.99
CA GLY A 478 0.54 22.07 -39.43
C GLY A 478 0.06 23.48 -39.08
N ASN A 479 -1.25 23.72 -39.14
CA ASN A 479 -1.88 24.99 -38.79
C ASN A 479 -3.19 24.75 -38.02
N PRO A 480 -3.16 24.66 -36.68
CA PRO A 480 -4.38 24.44 -35.90
C PRO A 480 -5.45 25.52 -36.11
N ALA A 481 -5.05 26.74 -36.47
CA ALA A 481 -5.96 27.86 -36.71
C ALA A 481 -6.70 27.77 -38.06
N SER A 482 -6.29 26.90 -39.00
CA SER A 482 -7.03 26.68 -40.25
C SER A 482 -8.18 25.68 -40.11
N LEU A 483 -8.21 24.87 -39.04
CA LEU A 483 -9.25 23.86 -38.83
C LEU A 483 -10.63 24.49 -38.64
N ALA A 484 -11.64 23.98 -39.33
CA ALA A 484 -13.00 24.54 -39.31
C ALA A 484 -14.08 23.48 -39.60
N GLY A 485 -15.26 23.63 -38.98
CA GLY A 485 -16.39 22.68 -39.07
C GLY A 485 -16.53 21.78 -37.84
N GLU A 486 -17.39 20.75 -37.93
CA GLU A 486 -17.51 19.69 -36.91
C GLU A 486 -16.33 18.73 -37.01
N LEU A 487 -15.36 18.92 -36.10
CA LEU A 487 -14.11 18.19 -36.07
C LEU A 487 -14.23 16.89 -35.27
N ALA A 488 -13.81 15.79 -35.89
CA ALA A 488 -13.68 14.50 -35.24
C ALA A 488 -12.34 13.85 -35.62
N LEU A 489 -11.53 13.54 -34.61
CA LEU A 489 -10.45 12.59 -34.71
C LEU A 489 -11.07 11.20 -34.83
N LEU A 490 -10.95 10.57 -35.98
CA LEU A 490 -11.39 9.19 -36.18
C LEU A 490 -10.22 8.25 -35.90
N GLN A 491 -10.42 7.25 -35.05
CA GLN A 491 -9.47 6.16 -34.81
C GLN A 491 -10.01 4.88 -35.44
N SER A 492 -9.14 4.06 -36.01
CA SER A 492 -9.47 2.71 -36.46
C SER A 492 -8.41 1.72 -36.00
N LEU A 493 -8.85 0.56 -35.51
CA LEU A 493 -8.00 -0.56 -35.08
C LEU A 493 -7.98 -1.72 -36.09
N ASP A 494 -8.78 -1.63 -37.16
CA ASP A 494 -9.02 -2.70 -38.13
C ASP A 494 -8.62 -2.31 -39.56
N GLY A 495 -7.67 -1.38 -39.69
CA GLY A 495 -7.17 -0.94 -41.00
C GLY A 495 -8.11 0.00 -41.75
N GLY A 496 -9.04 0.66 -41.05
CA GLY A 496 -9.98 1.62 -41.60
C GLY A 496 -11.34 1.05 -42.00
N LEU A 497 -11.66 -0.19 -41.62
CA LEU A 497 -12.97 -0.81 -41.88
C LEU A 497 -14.06 -0.26 -40.95
N SER A 498 -13.70 0.00 -39.69
CA SER A 498 -14.54 0.68 -38.72
C SER A 498 -13.78 1.84 -38.07
N TRP A 499 -14.51 2.94 -37.83
CA TRP A 499 -13.95 4.17 -37.26
C TRP A 499 -14.69 4.54 -35.99
N GLN A 500 -13.93 4.73 -34.92
CA GLN A 500 -14.38 5.32 -33.67
C GLN A 500 -14.10 6.81 -33.70
N ALA A 501 -15.13 7.63 -33.53
CA ALA A 501 -14.98 9.08 -33.50
C ALA A 501 -14.63 9.57 -32.08
N PHE A 502 -13.44 10.14 -31.95
CA PHE A 502 -13.02 11.02 -30.87
C PHE A 502 -13.28 12.45 -31.31
N PRO A 503 -14.20 13.15 -30.69
CA PRO A 503 -14.39 14.54 -31.00
C PRO A 503 -13.26 15.41 -30.47
N VAL A 504 -12.90 16.43 -31.24
CA VAL A 504 -11.80 17.32 -30.93
C VAL A 504 -12.15 18.73 -31.40
N VAL A 505 -11.66 19.77 -30.73
CA VAL A 505 -11.76 21.16 -31.20
C VAL A 505 -10.41 21.67 -31.68
N ALA A 506 -10.41 22.63 -32.61
CA ALA A 506 -9.18 23.17 -33.20
C ALA A 506 -8.12 23.59 -32.16
N GLY A 507 -8.56 24.16 -31.03
CA GLY A 507 -7.69 24.56 -29.91
C GLY A 507 -7.15 23.43 -29.02
N GLN A 508 -7.45 22.16 -29.32
CA GLN A 508 -6.89 20.98 -28.64
C GLN A 508 -5.66 20.40 -29.35
N PHE A 509 -5.33 20.85 -30.56
CA PHE A 509 -4.09 20.45 -31.22
C PHE A 509 -2.92 21.34 -30.75
N PRO A 510 -1.77 20.77 -30.34
CA PRO A 510 -1.42 19.35 -30.34
C PRO A 510 -2.15 18.54 -29.24
N LEU A 511 -2.67 17.38 -29.63
CA LEU A 511 -3.47 16.49 -28.81
C LEU A 511 -2.64 15.28 -28.39
N THR A 512 -2.45 15.06 -27.09
CA THR A 512 -1.78 13.86 -26.57
C THR A 512 -2.80 12.82 -26.11
N LEU A 513 -2.64 11.57 -26.53
CA LEU A 513 -3.49 10.44 -26.18
C LEU A 513 -2.67 9.16 -26.04
N SER A 514 -3.08 8.25 -25.16
CA SER A 514 -2.44 6.93 -25.03
C SER A 514 -2.77 6.02 -26.19
N LEU A 515 -1.78 5.29 -26.70
CA LEU A 515 -1.97 4.27 -27.72
C LEU A 515 -2.88 3.14 -27.19
N PRO A 516 -3.85 2.66 -27.97
CA PRO A 516 -4.88 1.73 -27.50
C PRO A 516 -4.35 0.30 -27.27
N GLU A 517 -5.06 -0.46 -26.43
CA GLU A 517 -4.88 -1.91 -26.29
C GLU A 517 -5.47 -2.66 -27.48
N VAL A 518 -4.76 -3.69 -27.94
CA VAL A 518 -5.15 -4.54 -29.07
C VAL A 518 -4.94 -6.01 -28.74
N ALA A 519 -5.73 -6.89 -29.35
CA ALA A 519 -5.70 -8.31 -29.05
C ALA A 519 -4.42 -9.03 -29.54
N SER A 520 -3.79 -8.52 -30.61
CA SER A 520 -2.61 -9.11 -31.24
C SER A 520 -1.65 -8.04 -31.75
N PHE A 521 -0.35 -8.36 -31.77
CA PHE A 521 0.72 -7.51 -32.27
C PHE A 521 1.53 -8.23 -33.37
N PRO A 522 2.18 -7.50 -34.29
CA PRO A 522 2.09 -6.06 -34.49
C PRO A 522 0.71 -5.67 -35.04
N ALA A 523 0.21 -4.51 -34.60
CA ALA A 523 -1.05 -3.94 -35.10
C ALA A 523 -0.82 -2.54 -35.67
N GLN A 524 -1.77 -2.05 -36.46
CA GLN A 524 -1.80 -0.65 -36.88
C GLN A 524 -3.02 0.04 -36.30
N VAL A 525 -2.79 1.17 -35.64
CA VAL A 525 -3.85 2.11 -35.33
C VAL A 525 -3.81 3.24 -36.35
N HIS A 526 -4.94 3.52 -36.97
CA HIS A 526 -5.09 4.61 -37.91
C HIS A 526 -5.80 5.77 -37.24
N TYR A 527 -5.30 6.99 -37.48
CA TYR A 527 -5.94 8.22 -37.06
C TYR A 527 -6.20 9.10 -38.28
N THR A 528 -7.38 9.71 -38.38
CA THR A 528 -7.64 10.79 -39.34
C THR A 528 -8.45 11.91 -38.69
N LEU A 529 -8.41 13.09 -39.26
CA LEU A 529 -9.25 14.22 -38.87
C LEU A 529 -10.33 14.43 -39.94
N ALA A 530 -11.59 14.37 -39.52
CA ALA A 530 -12.74 14.72 -40.35
C ALA A 530 -13.33 16.06 -39.88
N ALA A 531 -13.75 16.88 -40.83
CA ALA A 531 -14.42 18.16 -40.65
C ALA A 531 -15.75 18.15 -41.41
N SER A 532 -16.89 18.16 -40.72
CA SER A 532 -18.22 18.17 -41.38
C SER A 532 -18.86 19.56 -41.38
N PRO A 533 -19.60 19.94 -42.44
CA PRO A 533 -20.36 21.18 -42.49
C PRO A 533 -21.46 21.16 -41.45
N VAL A 534 -21.61 22.29 -40.75
CA VAL A 534 -22.64 22.48 -39.73
C VAL A 534 -24.00 22.48 -40.41
N ALA A 535 -24.98 21.79 -39.83
CA ALA A 535 -26.32 21.77 -40.42
C ALA A 535 -26.95 23.18 -40.39
N GLY A 536 -27.36 23.66 -41.57
CA GLY A 536 -27.76 25.06 -41.83
C GLY A 536 -26.73 25.82 -42.68
N CYS A 537 -25.47 25.40 -42.68
CA CYS A 537 -24.42 25.92 -43.56
C CYS A 537 -24.24 25.03 -44.81
N PRO A 538 -24.05 25.61 -46.01
CA PRO A 538 -23.73 24.85 -47.21
C PRO A 538 -22.28 24.33 -47.18
N GLY A 539 -22.04 23.10 -47.66
CA GLY A 539 -20.71 22.51 -47.77
C GLY A 539 -20.73 20.98 -47.89
N MET A 540 -19.59 20.38 -48.23
CA MET A 540 -19.34 18.93 -48.16
C MET A 540 -18.36 18.66 -47.01
N PRO A 541 -18.44 17.49 -46.33
CA PRO A 541 -17.42 17.10 -45.37
C PRO A 541 -16.02 17.08 -46.01
N ASP A 542 -15.04 17.57 -45.27
CA ASP A 542 -13.62 17.41 -45.58
C ASP A 542 -13.03 16.35 -44.65
N THR A 543 -12.17 15.48 -45.17
CA THR A 543 -11.54 14.41 -44.37
C THR A 543 -10.11 14.26 -44.79
N ALA A 544 -9.21 14.47 -43.85
CA ALA A 544 -7.78 14.37 -44.08
C ALA A 544 -7.38 12.92 -44.42
N PRO A 545 -6.23 12.73 -45.10
CA PRO A 545 -5.65 11.40 -45.24
C PRO A 545 -5.31 10.79 -43.86
N PRO A 546 -5.59 9.50 -43.63
CA PRO A 546 -5.26 8.86 -42.36
C PRO A 546 -3.75 8.66 -42.19
N VAL A 547 -3.28 8.81 -40.95
CA VAL A 547 -1.94 8.43 -40.51
C VAL A 547 -1.98 7.09 -39.77
N ALA A 548 -0.97 6.27 -39.96
CA ALA A 548 -0.85 4.97 -39.30
C ALA A 548 0.28 4.99 -38.27
N ILE A 549 0.02 4.43 -37.10
CA ILE A 549 1.02 4.18 -36.06
C ILE A 549 1.09 2.67 -35.84
N THR A 550 2.30 2.13 -35.91
CA THR A 550 2.51 0.69 -35.66
C THR A 550 2.61 0.45 -34.16
N LEU A 551 1.68 -0.34 -33.62
CA LEU A 551 1.72 -0.82 -32.24
C LEU A 551 2.63 -2.03 -32.16
N GLN A 552 3.61 -1.96 -31.28
CA GLN A 552 4.55 -3.04 -31.00
C GLN A 552 4.24 -3.67 -29.64
N ASP A 553 4.54 -4.96 -29.54
CA ASP A 553 4.55 -5.64 -28.26
C ASP A 553 5.84 -5.28 -27.52
N ARG A 554 5.77 -5.13 -26.19
CA ARG A 554 7.00 -4.93 -25.42
C ARG A 554 7.79 -6.25 -25.44
N PRO A 555 9.10 -6.22 -25.71
CA PRO A 555 9.95 -7.39 -25.53
C PRO A 555 9.77 -7.97 -24.12
N GLY A 556 9.56 -9.28 -24.03
CA GLY A 556 9.31 -9.96 -22.77
C GLY A 556 7.83 -10.11 -22.41
N ASN A 557 6.88 -9.44 -23.04
CA ASN A 557 5.45 -9.63 -22.68
C ASN A 557 4.91 -11.04 -22.95
N ARG A 558 5.55 -11.80 -23.84
CA ARG A 558 5.10 -13.13 -24.22
C ARG A 558 6.26 -14.11 -24.24
N PRO A 559 6.00 -15.42 -24.05
CA PRO A 559 7.02 -16.44 -24.23
C PRO A 559 7.69 -16.40 -25.60
N GLU A 560 6.96 -16.04 -26.67
CA GLU A 560 7.52 -15.97 -28.03
C GLU A 560 8.43 -14.74 -28.26
N THR A 561 8.25 -13.69 -27.45
CA THR A 561 9.02 -12.43 -27.51
C THR A 561 9.92 -12.27 -26.29
N ALA A 562 10.19 -13.36 -25.56
CA ALA A 562 10.97 -13.37 -24.34
C ALA A 562 12.36 -12.74 -24.53
N ILE A 563 12.79 -11.95 -23.55
CA ILE A 563 14.08 -11.27 -23.60
C ILE A 563 15.19 -12.31 -23.44
N ALA A 564 16.10 -12.38 -24.43
CA ALA A 564 17.19 -13.33 -24.41
C ALA A 564 18.27 -12.95 -23.38
N LEU A 565 18.51 -13.83 -22.41
CA LEU A 565 19.58 -13.70 -21.43
C LEU A 565 20.79 -14.52 -21.88
N SER A 566 21.91 -13.83 -22.09
CA SER A 566 23.19 -14.45 -22.45
C SER A 566 24.07 -14.59 -21.22
N LEU A 567 24.34 -15.84 -20.81
CA LEU A 567 25.23 -16.16 -19.70
C LEU A 567 26.70 -15.99 -20.11
N SER A 568 27.41 -15.10 -19.43
CA SER A 568 28.83 -14.84 -19.66
C SER A 568 29.69 -15.54 -18.60
N LEU A 569 30.84 -16.08 -18.99
CA LEU A 569 31.76 -16.72 -18.05
C LEU A 569 32.40 -15.65 -17.14
N SER A 570 32.10 -15.69 -15.85
CA SER A 570 32.61 -14.75 -14.84
C SER A 570 33.88 -15.27 -14.16
N ALA A 571 33.98 -16.58 -13.98
CA ALA A 571 35.12 -17.30 -13.45
C ALA A 571 35.11 -18.74 -14.00
N PRO A 572 36.19 -19.53 -13.85
CA PRO A 572 36.21 -20.92 -14.30
C PRO A 572 35.04 -21.72 -13.72
N GLY A 573 34.12 -22.16 -14.59
CA GLY A 573 32.93 -22.91 -14.18
C GLY A 573 31.81 -22.07 -13.56
N ILE A 574 31.83 -20.73 -13.67
CA ILE A 574 30.77 -19.85 -13.18
C ILE A 574 30.31 -18.93 -14.32
N TRP A 575 29.04 -19.00 -14.67
CA TRP A 575 28.41 -18.14 -15.66
C TRP A 575 27.40 -17.23 -15.01
N GLN A 576 27.34 -15.97 -15.43
CA GLN A 576 26.44 -14.98 -14.86
C GLN A 576 25.80 -14.12 -15.93
N ALA A 577 24.56 -13.72 -15.66
CA ALA A 577 23.82 -12.67 -16.35
C ALA A 577 23.04 -11.86 -15.31
N ALA A 578 22.91 -10.56 -15.55
CA ALA A 578 22.05 -9.69 -14.77
C ALA A 578 21.28 -8.79 -15.73
N GLN A 579 20.00 -8.57 -15.44
CA GLN A 579 19.10 -7.73 -16.22
C GLN A 579 18.29 -6.88 -15.24
N GLU A 580 18.20 -5.59 -15.50
CA GLU A 580 17.29 -4.68 -14.77
C GLU A 580 16.09 -4.38 -15.67
N ASP A 581 14.89 -4.38 -15.10
CA ASP A 581 13.65 -4.16 -15.84
C ASP A 581 12.52 -3.65 -14.93
N SER A 582 11.33 -3.42 -15.49
CA SER A 582 10.18 -2.92 -14.72
C SER A 582 8.82 -3.32 -15.28
N LEU A 583 7.90 -3.63 -14.36
CA LEU A 583 6.49 -3.90 -14.65
C LEU A 583 5.61 -2.62 -14.69
N THR A 584 6.19 -1.42 -14.50
CA THR A 584 5.47 -0.13 -14.47
C THR A 584 5.52 0.65 -15.81
N GLY A 585 6.05 0.02 -16.86
CA GLY A 585 6.26 0.67 -18.16
C GLY A 585 5.11 0.48 -19.15
N TYR A 586 5.13 1.23 -20.26
CA TYR A 586 4.16 1.05 -21.32
C TYR A 586 4.24 -0.33 -21.95
N GLY A 587 3.09 -0.79 -22.42
CA GLY A 587 2.92 -2.07 -23.07
C GLY A 587 3.32 -3.23 -22.17
N THR A 588 3.06 -3.21 -20.86
CA THR A 588 3.15 -4.42 -20.01
C THR A 588 1.77 -5.07 -19.92
N THR A 589 1.69 -6.40 -20.02
CA THR A 589 0.42 -7.14 -20.03
C THR A 589 0.50 -8.36 -19.11
N ASP A 590 -0.65 -8.98 -18.75
CA ASP A 590 -0.75 -10.20 -17.94
C ASP A 590 -0.92 -11.48 -18.82
N VAL A 591 -0.05 -11.65 -19.81
CA VAL A 591 -0.17 -12.78 -20.75
C VAL A 591 -0.02 -14.11 -20.03
N PHE A 592 0.84 -14.18 -19.02
CA PHE A 592 0.91 -15.32 -18.11
C PHE A 592 -0.05 -15.11 -16.93
N SER A 593 -1.28 -15.61 -17.05
CA SER A 593 -2.35 -15.36 -16.09
C SER A 593 -3.21 -16.60 -15.78
N PRO A 594 -3.79 -16.73 -14.58
CA PRO A 594 -4.68 -17.83 -14.22
C PRO A 594 -5.88 -17.96 -15.16
N VAL A 595 -6.36 -16.84 -15.69
CA VAL A 595 -7.51 -16.79 -16.61
C VAL A 595 -7.17 -17.45 -17.95
N ARG A 596 -5.88 -17.47 -18.31
CA ARG A 596 -5.35 -18.08 -19.54
C ARG A 596 -4.77 -19.48 -19.32
N GLY A 597 -5.02 -20.08 -18.14
CA GLY A 597 -4.65 -21.45 -17.82
C GLY A 597 -3.38 -21.62 -16.98
N ALA A 598 -2.68 -20.53 -16.62
CA ALA A 598 -1.49 -20.59 -15.76
C ALA A 598 -1.89 -20.58 -14.27
N SER A 599 -2.19 -21.76 -13.72
CA SER A 599 -2.75 -21.94 -12.36
C SER A 599 -1.99 -21.27 -11.20
N MET A 600 -0.69 -21.01 -11.36
CA MET A 600 0.19 -20.42 -10.34
C MET A 600 0.56 -18.96 -10.62
N ALA A 601 0.06 -18.39 -11.72
CA ALA A 601 0.31 -17.00 -12.07
C ALA A 601 -0.55 -16.05 -11.23
N SER A 602 -0.24 -14.76 -11.27
CA SER A 602 -1.07 -13.69 -10.75
C SER A 602 -1.84 -13.00 -11.90
N ARG A 603 -2.61 -11.95 -11.60
CA ARG A 603 -3.14 -11.04 -12.64
C ARG A 603 -2.31 -9.76 -12.74
N SER A 604 -1.09 -9.78 -12.22
CA SER A 604 -0.11 -8.72 -12.45
C SER A 604 0.40 -8.80 -13.90
N PRO A 605 0.73 -7.66 -14.52
CA PRO A 605 1.67 -7.63 -15.63
C PRO A 605 2.91 -8.52 -15.40
N ASP A 606 3.39 -9.17 -16.46
CA ASP A 606 4.48 -10.14 -16.42
C ASP A 606 5.54 -9.89 -17.50
N LEU A 607 6.78 -10.32 -17.24
CA LEU A 607 7.89 -10.29 -18.19
C LEU A 607 8.59 -11.65 -18.27
N CYS A 608 8.68 -12.17 -19.48
CA CYS A 608 9.31 -13.40 -19.90
C CYS A 608 10.76 -13.17 -20.35
N TYR A 609 11.66 -14.00 -19.86
CA TYR A 609 13.07 -14.07 -20.25
C TYR A 609 13.40 -15.48 -20.70
N VAL A 610 14.20 -15.61 -21.76
CA VAL A 610 14.68 -16.91 -22.24
C VAL A 610 16.18 -17.03 -22.00
N LEU A 611 16.56 -18.12 -21.36
CA LEU A 611 17.93 -18.46 -21.02
C LEU A 611 18.37 -19.67 -21.85
N THR A 612 19.49 -19.56 -22.58
CA THR A 612 20.13 -20.72 -23.22
C THR A 612 21.36 -21.12 -22.42
N LEU A 613 21.41 -22.38 -21.96
CA LEU A 613 22.53 -22.84 -21.13
C LEU A 613 23.81 -22.98 -21.98
N PRO A 614 24.92 -22.31 -21.60
CA PRO A 614 26.16 -22.29 -22.39
C PRO A 614 26.97 -23.58 -22.26
N ALA A 615 26.72 -24.37 -21.22
CA ALA A 615 27.45 -25.59 -20.89
C ALA A 615 26.55 -26.54 -20.10
N CYS A 616 27.06 -27.74 -19.80
CA CYS A 616 26.44 -28.66 -18.85
C CYS A 616 26.69 -28.13 -17.42
N LEU A 617 25.65 -27.66 -16.75
CA LEU A 617 25.74 -27.01 -15.43
C LEU A 617 25.40 -28.00 -14.32
N ASP A 618 26.10 -27.94 -13.18
CA ASP A 618 25.75 -28.65 -11.95
C ASP A 618 24.55 -27.99 -11.24
N SER A 619 24.44 -26.67 -11.31
CA SER A 619 23.32 -25.90 -10.77
C SER A 619 23.12 -24.57 -11.49
N LEU A 620 21.90 -24.06 -11.40
CA LEU A 620 21.48 -22.76 -11.90
C LEU A 620 20.69 -22.05 -10.80
N GLU A 621 21.08 -20.83 -10.49
CA GLU A 621 20.44 -19.98 -9.50
C GLU A 621 19.82 -18.77 -10.19
N VAL A 622 18.57 -18.47 -9.86
CA VAL A 622 17.82 -17.30 -10.35
C VAL A 622 17.33 -16.52 -9.14
N ASP A 623 17.66 -15.24 -9.10
CA ASP A 623 17.41 -14.37 -7.95
C ASP A 623 16.91 -13.01 -8.42
N LEU A 624 15.89 -12.48 -7.74
CA LEU A 624 15.37 -11.12 -7.93
C LEU A 624 15.90 -10.15 -6.86
N CYS A 625 16.72 -10.61 -5.92
CA CYS A 625 17.22 -9.78 -4.83
C CYS A 625 18.23 -8.74 -5.31
N GLY A 626 17.88 -7.47 -5.11
CA GLY A 626 18.74 -6.35 -5.43
C GLY A 626 18.14 -5.01 -5.00
N PRO A 627 18.96 -3.94 -4.92
CA PRO A 627 18.51 -2.62 -4.51
C PRO A 627 17.48 -1.98 -5.45
N GLN A 628 17.28 -2.55 -6.65
CA GLN A 628 16.31 -2.09 -7.64
C GLN A 628 14.96 -2.78 -7.53
N THR A 629 14.83 -3.86 -6.74
CA THR A 629 13.57 -4.59 -6.55
C THR A 629 12.78 -3.93 -5.44
N ASP A 630 11.69 -3.25 -5.81
CA ASP A 630 10.94 -2.34 -4.93
C ASP A 630 9.48 -2.77 -4.67
N PHE A 631 9.12 -4.00 -5.02
CA PHE A 631 7.77 -4.56 -4.85
C PHE A 631 7.79 -6.08 -4.60
N ASP A 632 6.64 -6.64 -4.24
CA ASP A 632 6.43 -8.06 -3.98
C ASP A 632 6.40 -8.84 -5.30
N THR A 633 7.37 -9.74 -5.51
CA THR A 633 7.54 -10.45 -6.78
C THR A 633 7.16 -11.92 -6.70
N ARG A 634 6.75 -12.48 -7.84
CA ARG A 634 6.68 -13.93 -8.06
C ARG A 634 7.56 -14.30 -9.25
N LEU A 635 8.46 -15.25 -9.03
CA LEU A 635 9.39 -15.77 -10.03
C LEU A 635 8.97 -17.16 -10.47
N HIS A 636 8.91 -17.38 -11.78
CA HIS A 636 8.64 -18.68 -12.39
C HIS A 636 9.86 -19.15 -13.18
N LEU A 637 10.17 -20.44 -13.03
CA LEU A 637 11.10 -21.16 -13.90
C LEU A 637 10.33 -22.27 -14.60
N ILE A 638 10.29 -22.21 -15.94
CA ILE A 638 9.59 -23.17 -16.78
C ILE A 638 10.61 -23.93 -17.63
N ALA A 639 10.65 -25.25 -17.42
CA ALA A 639 11.53 -26.16 -18.15
C ALA A 639 10.81 -27.49 -18.36
N VAL A 640 10.88 -28.04 -19.59
CA VAL A 640 10.36 -29.39 -19.92
C VAL A 640 8.86 -29.57 -19.60
N GLY A 641 8.06 -28.49 -19.66
CA GLY A 641 6.62 -28.52 -19.43
C GLY A 641 6.17 -28.38 -17.96
N ASP A 642 7.12 -28.33 -17.01
CA ASP A 642 6.84 -28.06 -15.60
C ASP A 642 7.08 -26.58 -15.27
N THR A 643 6.27 -26.04 -14.36
CA THR A 643 6.40 -24.67 -13.81
C THR A 643 6.76 -24.77 -12.34
N PHE A 644 7.88 -24.14 -11.98
CA PHE A 644 8.37 -24.00 -10.61
C PHE A 644 8.26 -22.53 -10.20
N THR A 645 7.78 -22.25 -9.00
CA THR A 645 7.45 -20.89 -8.57
C THR A 645 8.00 -20.60 -7.19
N ASP A 646 8.50 -19.37 -6.99
CA ASP A 646 8.86 -18.83 -5.68
C ASP A 646 8.22 -17.45 -5.49
N ARG A 647 7.84 -17.10 -4.25
CA ARG A 647 7.14 -15.84 -3.92
C ARG A 647 7.96 -15.01 -2.94
N ASP A 648 7.85 -13.70 -3.05
CA ASP A 648 8.52 -12.75 -2.17
C ASP A 648 7.59 -11.64 -1.67
N GLN A 649 7.85 -11.19 -0.44
CA GLN A 649 7.28 -10.01 0.20
C GLN A 649 8.43 -9.00 0.39
N GLY A 650 8.55 -8.07 -0.55
CA GLY A 650 9.60 -7.07 -0.62
C GLY A 650 9.60 -6.10 0.56
N LEU A 651 10.82 -5.75 1.01
CA LEU A 651 11.28 -4.39 1.38
C LEU A 651 12.63 -4.45 2.10
N ARG A 652 13.70 -4.93 1.42
CA ARG A 652 15.09 -4.61 1.84
C ARG A 652 16.08 -4.56 0.69
N THR A 653 16.90 -3.51 0.71
CA THR A 653 17.98 -3.23 -0.26
C THR A 653 19.22 -4.10 -0.11
N ASP A 654 19.33 -4.89 0.97
CA ASP A 654 20.56 -5.61 1.35
C ASP A 654 20.41 -7.14 1.40
N CYS A 655 19.27 -7.70 1.01
CA CYS A 655 19.00 -9.14 1.05
C CYS A 655 19.18 -9.77 2.46
N THR A 656 19.04 -9.00 3.56
CA THR A 656 19.18 -9.54 4.93
C THR A 656 17.85 -9.66 5.69
N PRO A 657 17.59 -10.77 6.41
CA PRO A 657 16.38 -10.92 7.23
C PRO A 657 16.35 -9.85 8.34
N ASN A 658 15.25 -9.08 8.42
CA ASN A 658 15.15 -7.96 9.35
C ASN A 658 14.28 -8.26 10.56
N GLY A 659 14.80 -8.85 11.64
CA GLY A 659 14.14 -8.82 12.96
C GLY A 659 12.68 -9.34 13.03
N VAL A 660 12.18 -9.90 11.94
CA VAL A 660 10.90 -10.57 11.70
C VAL A 660 11.32 -11.85 10.99
N ALA A 661 10.81 -13.00 11.43
CA ALA A 661 11.35 -14.30 11.05
C ALA A 661 11.14 -14.70 9.56
N ALA A 662 10.69 -13.78 8.69
CA ALA A 662 10.06 -14.12 7.41
C ALA A 662 10.11 -13.02 6.33
N ALA A 663 11.19 -12.22 6.24
CA ALA A 663 11.42 -11.39 5.06
C ALA A 663 12.20 -12.23 4.04
N TYR A 664 11.55 -12.63 2.95
CA TYR A 664 12.06 -13.59 1.99
C TYR A 664 12.76 -12.90 0.81
N THR A 665 13.38 -13.68 -0.06
CA THR A 665 14.02 -13.21 -1.30
C THR A 665 13.58 -14.16 -2.40
N SER A 666 12.94 -13.69 -3.48
CA SER A 666 12.56 -14.53 -4.63
C SER A 666 13.80 -15.18 -5.25
N ARG A 667 14.10 -16.42 -4.85
CA ARG A 667 15.33 -17.15 -5.19
C ARG A 667 15.05 -18.62 -5.45
N LEU A 668 15.16 -19.01 -6.73
CA LEU A 668 15.06 -20.38 -7.20
C LEU A 668 16.44 -20.98 -7.46
N VAL A 669 16.68 -22.18 -6.94
CA VAL A 669 17.92 -22.94 -7.20
C VAL A 669 17.58 -24.25 -7.90
N ALA A 670 17.89 -24.33 -9.20
CA ALA A 670 17.86 -25.55 -9.97
C ALA A 670 19.15 -26.34 -9.81
N VAL A 671 19.05 -27.61 -9.43
CA VAL A 671 20.16 -28.56 -9.30
C VAL A 671 20.06 -29.59 -10.42
N ALA A 672 21.19 -29.91 -11.05
CA ALA A 672 21.24 -30.86 -12.14
C ALA A 672 20.77 -32.26 -11.69
N ALA A 673 19.89 -32.87 -12.48
CA ALA A 673 19.43 -34.23 -12.29
C ALA A 673 19.15 -34.92 -13.64
N SER A 674 19.10 -36.26 -13.62
CA SER A 674 18.80 -37.06 -14.82
C SER A 674 17.35 -36.94 -15.31
N ALA A 675 16.44 -36.50 -14.44
CA ALA A 675 15.03 -36.25 -14.73
C ALA A 675 14.52 -35.11 -13.84
N ALA A 676 13.41 -34.49 -14.24
CA ALA A 676 12.74 -33.50 -13.41
C ALA A 676 12.19 -34.16 -12.12
N GLY A 677 12.51 -33.57 -10.96
CA GLY A 677 11.97 -33.97 -9.66
C GLY A 677 10.60 -33.35 -9.41
N GLY A 678 9.83 -33.95 -8.49
CA GLY A 678 8.51 -33.45 -8.10
C GLY A 678 8.57 -32.01 -7.55
N ARG A 679 7.45 -31.29 -7.67
CA ARG A 679 7.31 -29.90 -7.18
C ARG A 679 7.81 -29.77 -5.73
N PRO A 680 8.66 -28.77 -5.41
CA PRO A 680 8.96 -28.46 -4.02
C PRO A 680 7.65 -28.12 -3.29
N ALA A 681 7.58 -28.45 -1.99
CA ALA A 681 6.50 -27.94 -1.17
C ALA A 681 6.55 -26.41 -1.19
N GLU A 682 5.39 -25.75 -1.29
CA GLU A 682 5.24 -24.32 -1.06
C GLU A 682 5.54 -24.04 0.42
N ASP A 683 6.82 -24.01 0.79
CA ASP A 683 7.24 -23.84 2.17
C ASP A 683 8.07 -22.56 2.27
N PHE A 684 7.58 -21.63 3.08
CA PHE A 684 8.05 -20.26 3.20
C PHE A 684 9.49 -20.17 3.76
N ALA A 685 10.14 -21.26 4.18
CA ALA A 685 11.35 -21.20 5.00
C ALA A 685 12.70 -21.34 4.26
N ALA A 686 12.73 -21.68 2.97
CA ALA A 686 13.98 -21.94 2.25
C ALA A 686 13.88 -21.57 0.74
N PRO A 687 15.00 -21.22 0.07
CA PRO A 687 15.00 -21.04 -1.37
C PRO A 687 14.45 -22.30 -2.04
N ALA A 688 13.49 -22.13 -2.94
CA ALA A 688 12.85 -23.23 -3.62
C ALA A 688 13.90 -23.99 -4.46
N ARG A 689 14.21 -25.22 -4.05
CA ARG A 689 15.15 -26.11 -4.74
C ARG A 689 14.40 -27.02 -5.69
N VAL A 690 14.85 -27.05 -6.94
CA VAL A 690 14.23 -27.85 -7.99
C VAL A 690 15.28 -28.72 -8.67
N PHE A 691 14.91 -29.94 -9.03
CA PHE A 691 15.82 -30.87 -9.72
C PHE A 691 15.36 -30.98 -11.17
N LEU A 692 16.22 -30.64 -12.13
CA LEU A 692 15.93 -30.79 -13.56
C LEU A 692 17.20 -31.02 -14.38
N PRO A 693 17.09 -31.56 -15.60
CA PRO A 693 18.20 -31.60 -16.54
C PRO A 693 18.67 -30.18 -16.86
N LEU A 694 19.98 -29.92 -16.75
CA LEU A 694 20.65 -28.65 -17.04
C LEU A 694 21.70 -28.86 -18.13
N THR A 695 21.22 -29.20 -19.33
CA THR A 695 22.06 -29.64 -20.44
C THR A 695 22.52 -28.47 -21.33
N ALA A 696 23.71 -28.58 -21.93
CA ALA A 696 24.23 -27.55 -22.83
C ALA A 696 23.27 -27.32 -24.02
N GLY A 697 22.96 -26.06 -24.32
CA GLY A 697 22.03 -25.68 -25.40
C GLY A 697 20.54 -25.74 -25.03
N GLN A 698 20.19 -26.23 -23.84
CA GLN A 698 18.80 -26.23 -23.36
C GLN A 698 18.29 -24.81 -23.12
N THR A 699 17.03 -24.57 -23.48
CA THR A 699 16.33 -23.31 -23.22
C THR A 699 15.47 -23.43 -21.97
N ILE A 700 15.54 -22.41 -21.11
CA ILE A 700 14.73 -22.26 -19.90
C ILE A 700 14.00 -20.93 -19.99
N LEU A 701 12.70 -20.94 -19.74
CA LEU A 701 11.88 -19.73 -19.69
C LEU A 701 11.75 -19.27 -18.24
N LEU A 702 12.07 -18.01 -17.96
CA LEU A 702 11.89 -17.37 -16.67
C LEU A 702 10.77 -16.33 -16.81
N ILE A 703 9.87 -16.23 -15.84
CA ILE A 703 8.81 -15.22 -15.85
C ILE A 703 8.84 -14.48 -14.51
N VAL A 704 8.83 -13.15 -14.56
CA VAL A 704 8.76 -12.26 -13.41
C VAL A 704 7.43 -11.53 -13.44
N GLU A 705 6.67 -11.58 -12.35
CA GLU A 705 5.41 -10.86 -12.17
C GLU A 705 5.28 -10.35 -10.71
N GLY A 706 4.24 -9.58 -10.40
CA GLY A 706 3.87 -9.21 -9.04
C GLY A 706 3.26 -10.38 -8.25
N GLU A 707 3.38 -10.38 -6.92
CA GLU A 707 2.71 -11.38 -6.09
C GLU A 707 1.17 -11.29 -6.21
N THR A 708 0.64 -10.07 -6.24
CA THR A 708 -0.76 -9.75 -6.47
C THR A 708 -0.96 -8.86 -7.70
N ALA A 709 -2.22 -8.68 -8.13
CA ALA A 709 -2.55 -7.85 -9.29
C ALA A 709 -2.22 -6.36 -9.13
N LEU A 710 -1.85 -5.91 -7.92
CA LEU A 710 -1.49 -4.53 -7.62
C LEU A 710 0.02 -4.31 -7.44
N ASP A 711 0.81 -5.39 -7.35
CA ASP A 711 2.23 -5.31 -7.03
C ASP A 711 3.05 -5.08 -8.31
N LEU A 712 3.48 -3.84 -8.50
CA LEU A 712 4.21 -3.41 -9.68
C LEU A 712 5.39 -2.53 -9.28
N GLY A 713 6.52 -2.72 -9.94
CA GLY A 713 7.71 -1.92 -9.68
C GLY A 713 8.87 -2.22 -10.60
N ARG A 714 10.08 -1.87 -10.16
CA ARG A 714 11.35 -2.19 -10.80
C ARG A 714 11.94 -3.44 -10.16
N PHE A 715 12.78 -4.18 -10.89
CA PHE A 715 13.46 -5.35 -10.36
C PHE A 715 14.82 -5.58 -11.02
N SER A 716 15.68 -6.35 -10.33
CA SER A 716 16.95 -6.85 -10.86
C SER A 716 16.94 -8.37 -10.92
N LEU A 717 16.89 -8.94 -12.12
CA LEU A 717 16.98 -10.38 -12.37
C LEU A 717 18.45 -10.79 -12.51
N ARG A 718 18.92 -11.65 -11.61
CA ARG A 718 20.27 -12.24 -11.63
C ARG A 718 20.19 -13.73 -11.85
N VAL A 719 21.01 -14.22 -12.77
CA VAL A 719 21.09 -15.63 -13.12
C VAL A 719 22.54 -16.07 -13.00
N SER A 720 22.81 -17.11 -12.20
CA SER A 720 24.14 -17.68 -12.01
C SER A 720 24.14 -19.20 -12.27
N GLY A 721 24.88 -19.64 -13.28
CA GLY A 721 25.12 -21.04 -13.60
C GLY A 721 26.46 -21.52 -13.06
N TYR A 722 26.53 -22.74 -12.55
CA TYR A 722 27.74 -23.31 -11.95
C TYR A 722 28.06 -24.67 -12.58
N SER A 723 29.33 -24.90 -12.92
CA SER A 723 29.91 -26.17 -13.35
C SER A 723 31.35 -26.21 -12.82
N LEU A 724 31.47 -26.31 -11.49
CA LEU A 724 32.74 -26.12 -10.81
C LEU A 724 33.63 -27.37 -10.99
N PRO A 725 34.91 -27.23 -11.36
CA PRO A 725 35.81 -28.36 -11.46
C PRO A 725 36.01 -29.01 -10.08
N LEU A 726 36.28 -30.32 -10.08
CA LEU A 726 36.67 -31.03 -8.87
C LEU A 726 37.95 -30.43 -8.32
N THR A 727 37.90 -30.01 -7.06
CA THR A 727 39.06 -29.61 -6.28
C THR A 727 39.80 -30.84 -5.79
N SER A 728 41.14 -30.80 -5.83
CA SER A 728 41.95 -31.90 -5.27
C SER A 728 41.59 -32.10 -3.81
N PRO A 729 41.36 -33.34 -3.36
CA PRO A 729 41.17 -33.61 -1.94
C PRO A 729 42.42 -33.21 -1.16
N ASN A 730 42.23 -32.80 0.08
CA ASN A 730 43.32 -32.46 0.99
C ASN A 730 43.22 -33.31 2.27
N LEU A 731 44.19 -34.19 2.49
CA LEU A 731 44.36 -35.01 3.70
C LEU A 731 45.25 -34.37 4.77
N GLY A 732 45.77 -33.18 4.48
CA GLY A 732 46.79 -32.50 5.27
C GLY A 732 48.19 -33.06 5.02
N PRO A 733 49.22 -32.50 5.69
CA PRO A 733 50.58 -32.97 5.55
C PRO A 733 50.80 -34.35 6.19
N ASP A 734 51.85 -35.02 5.72
CA ASP A 734 52.42 -36.22 6.34
C ASP A 734 52.70 -35.98 7.82
N ARG A 735 52.35 -36.97 8.64
CA ARG A 735 52.40 -36.81 10.09
C ARG A 735 52.57 -38.14 10.80
N SER A 736 52.99 -38.06 12.06
CA SER A 736 53.01 -39.18 12.97
C SER A 736 51.86 -39.06 13.98
N VAL A 737 51.20 -40.17 14.27
CA VAL A 737 50.12 -40.26 15.26
C VAL A 737 50.36 -41.45 16.17
N CYS A 738 49.79 -41.41 17.37
CA CYS A 738 49.93 -42.50 18.33
C CYS A 738 48.95 -43.62 17.98
N TYR A 739 49.33 -44.86 18.27
CA TYR A 739 48.44 -45.99 18.17
C TYR A 739 47.14 -45.74 18.97
N GLU A 740 45.99 -45.92 18.33
CA GLU A 740 44.67 -45.76 18.96
C GLU A 740 43.82 -47.03 18.69
N PRO A 741 43.45 -47.81 19.73
CA PRO A 741 42.72 -49.07 19.55
C PRO A 741 41.35 -48.90 18.86
N GLY A 742 40.73 -47.72 19.01
CA GLY A 742 39.43 -47.37 18.41
C GLY A 742 39.49 -46.90 16.96
N GLY A 743 40.68 -46.83 16.36
CA GLY A 743 40.89 -46.35 14.99
C GLY A 743 41.03 -44.82 14.88
N LEU A 744 41.83 -44.38 13.91
CA LEU A 744 42.29 -43.00 13.76
C LEU A 744 41.34 -42.22 12.83
N PRO A 745 40.75 -41.08 13.23
CA PRO A 745 39.92 -40.29 12.33
C PRO A 745 40.76 -39.60 11.25
N ILE A 746 40.50 -39.93 9.98
CA ILE A 746 41.13 -39.30 8.82
C ILE A 746 40.04 -38.59 8.02
N ARG A 747 40.25 -37.31 7.71
CA ARG A 747 39.31 -36.47 6.97
C ARG A 747 39.95 -35.94 5.70
N ALA A 748 39.21 -35.97 4.61
CA ALA A 748 39.54 -35.28 3.36
C ALA A 748 38.62 -34.06 3.18
N TRP A 749 39.16 -32.99 2.61
CA TRP A 749 38.37 -31.82 2.22
C TRP A 749 38.42 -31.62 0.70
N ALA A 750 37.26 -31.69 0.05
CA ALA A 750 37.06 -31.36 -1.37
C ALA A 750 35.62 -30.83 -1.56
N PRO A 751 35.38 -29.51 -1.53
CA PRO A 751 34.03 -28.92 -1.48
C PRO A 751 33.16 -29.21 -2.72
N THR A 752 33.75 -29.61 -3.84
CA THR A 752 33.07 -29.92 -5.10
C THR A 752 32.94 -31.44 -5.34
N ALA A 753 33.35 -32.27 -4.39
CA ALA A 753 33.24 -33.73 -4.48
C ALA A 753 31.83 -34.17 -4.06
N SER A 754 31.24 -35.09 -4.83
CA SER A 754 29.95 -35.71 -4.48
C SER A 754 30.12 -36.96 -3.63
N GLN A 755 31.29 -37.62 -3.70
CA GLN A 755 31.64 -38.80 -2.90
C GLN A 755 33.16 -38.97 -2.80
N PHE A 756 33.61 -39.84 -1.89
CA PHE A 756 35.02 -40.20 -1.70
C PHE A 756 35.22 -41.72 -1.78
N ALA A 757 36.34 -42.17 -2.32
CA ALA A 757 36.80 -43.54 -2.22
C ALA A 757 38.14 -43.56 -1.49
N TRP A 758 38.35 -44.59 -0.65
CA TRP A 758 39.48 -44.63 0.27
C TRP A 758 40.28 -45.92 0.11
N TRP A 759 41.59 -45.84 0.23
CA TRP A 759 42.49 -46.99 0.33
C TRP A 759 43.44 -46.81 1.50
N VAL A 760 43.69 -47.90 2.21
CA VAL A 760 44.61 -48.01 3.34
C VAL A 760 45.58 -49.13 2.99
N ASP A 761 46.88 -48.81 2.86
CA ASP A 761 47.94 -49.74 2.45
C ASP A 761 47.57 -50.52 1.17
N GLY A 762 47.01 -49.82 0.19
CA GLY A 762 46.59 -50.38 -1.10
C GLY A 762 45.27 -51.16 -1.08
N SER A 763 44.66 -51.39 0.09
CA SER A 763 43.37 -52.08 0.21
C SER A 763 42.20 -51.08 0.30
N PRO A 764 41.10 -51.28 -0.45
CA PRO A 764 39.95 -50.37 -0.39
C PRO A 764 39.30 -50.37 0.99
N PHE A 765 39.00 -49.18 1.51
CA PHE A 765 38.31 -48.97 2.78
C PHE A 765 36.82 -48.66 2.51
N PRO A 766 35.87 -49.31 3.19
CA PRO A 766 34.44 -49.12 2.94
C PRO A 766 33.95 -47.74 3.42
N GLY A 767 33.24 -47.02 2.56
CA GLY A 767 32.61 -45.74 2.87
C GLY A 767 32.71 -44.74 1.71
N THR A 768 31.74 -43.84 1.60
CA THR A 768 31.70 -42.77 0.57
C THR A 768 31.87 -41.37 1.16
N ASP A 769 31.98 -41.28 2.48
CA ASP A 769 32.02 -40.03 3.22
C ASP A 769 33.40 -39.37 3.19
N SER A 770 33.44 -38.08 3.53
CA SER A 770 34.67 -37.29 3.67
C SER A 770 35.55 -37.69 4.86
N VAL A 771 35.13 -38.67 5.68
CA VAL A 771 35.82 -39.10 6.90
C VAL A 771 35.81 -40.62 7.03
N ILE A 772 36.95 -41.21 7.38
CA ILE A 772 37.10 -42.64 7.72
C ILE A 772 37.80 -42.83 9.07
N ARG A 773 37.69 -44.03 9.66
CA ARG A 773 38.37 -44.43 10.90
C ARG A 773 39.05 -45.80 10.79
N PRO A 774 40.21 -45.91 10.12
CA PRO A 774 40.94 -47.17 10.06
C PRO A 774 41.66 -47.49 11.38
N THR A 775 41.65 -48.77 11.77
CA THR A 775 42.52 -49.31 12.83
C THR A 775 43.85 -49.71 12.20
N LEU A 776 44.91 -48.98 12.54
CA LEU A 776 46.25 -49.16 11.97
C LEU A 776 47.22 -49.66 13.04
N GLY A 777 48.06 -50.63 12.69
CA GLY A 777 49.13 -51.09 13.58
C GLY A 777 50.29 -50.08 13.67
N PRO A 778 51.30 -50.32 14.51
CA PRO A 778 52.51 -49.49 14.50
C PRO A 778 53.30 -49.66 13.20
N GLY A 779 53.70 -48.56 12.56
CA GLY A 779 54.43 -48.57 11.30
C GLY A 779 54.12 -47.38 10.40
N LEU A 780 54.71 -47.40 9.19
CA LEU A 780 54.37 -46.45 8.15
C LEU A 780 53.18 -46.99 7.34
N HIS A 781 52.14 -46.18 7.19
CA HIS A 781 50.93 -46.50 6.46
C HIS A 781 50.71 -45.49 5.33
N GLU A 782 50.26 -45.99 4.18
CA GLU A 782 49.85 -45.15 3.06
C GLU A 782 48.33 -45.06 3.02
N ILE A 783 47.82 -43.83 3.12
CA ILE A 783 46.39 -43.55 3.02
C ILE A 783 46.14 -42.77 1.74
N VAL A 784 45.34 -43.32 0.85
CA VAL A 784 44.95 -42.67 -0.40
C VAL A 784 43.48 -42.34 -0.34
N VAL A 785 43.14 -41.10 -0.66
CA VAL A 785 41.74 -40.70 -0.90
C VAL A 785 41.59 -40.33 -2.37
N GLU A 786 40.46 -40.72 -2.95
CA GLU A 786 40.00 -40.28 -4.25
C GLU A 786 38.70 -39.52 -4.07
N ALA A 787 38.72 -38.21 -4.26
CA ALA A 787 37.51 -37.43 -4.39
C ALA A 787 36.92 -37.69 -5.78
N GLN A 788 35.60 -37.90 -5.84
CA GLN A 788 34.90 -38.16 -7.10
C GLN A 788 33.74 -37.18 -7.26
N LYS A 789 33.64 -36.61 -8.46
CA LYS A 789 32.48 -35.87 -8.93
C LYS A 789 31.72 -36.77 -9.91
N VAL A 790 30.59 -37.32 -9.46
CA VAL A 790 29.77 -38.24 -10.25
C VAL A 790 28.93 -37.44 -11.25
N ALA A 791 28.72 -37.99 -12.45
CA ALA A 791 27.85 -37.38 -13.43
C ALA A 791 26.38 -37.46 -12.97
N LEU A 792 25.79 -36.32 -12.61
CA LEU A 792 24.37 -36.21 -12.23
C LEU A 792 23.42 -36.20 -13.45
N GLN A 793 23.97 -36.05 -14.64
CA GLN A 793 23.24 -35.99 -15.91
C GLN A 793 24.13 -36.43 -17.08
N PRO A 794 23.56 -36.83 -18.23
CA PRO A 794 24.31 -37.45 -19.33
C PRO A 794 25.43 -36.58 -19.94
N CYS A 795 25.29 -35.24 -19.89
CA CYS A 795 26.30 -34.33 -20.44
C CYS A 795 27.46 -34.03 -19.49
N ALA A 796 27.40 -34.48 -18.22
CA ALA A 796 28.41 -34.19 -17.22
C ALA A 796 29.57 -35.20 -17.32
N VAL A 797 30.80 -34.71 -17.26
CA VAL A 797 32.00 -35.55 -17.30
C VAL A 797 32.37 -35.93 -15.86
N PRO A 798 32.43 -37.24 -15.52
CA PRO A 798 32.92 -37.67 -14.21
C PRO A 798 34.37 -37.20 -14.00
N GLN A 799 34.66 -36.69 -12.81
CA GLN A 799 36.02 -36.30 -12.44
C GLN A 799 36.45 -37.07 -11.20
N SER A 800 37.75 -37.36 -11.14
CA SER A 800 38.37 -38.04 -10.02
C SER A 800 39.76 -37.46 -9.80
N LEU A 801 40.05 -37.10 -8.54
CA LEU A 801 41.34 -36.59 -8.11
C LEU A 801 41.76 -37.30 -6.83
N ARG A 802 43.06 -37.58 -6.72
CA ARG A 802 43.62 -38.31 -5.59
C ARG A 802 44.55 -37.44 -4.77
N ASP A 803 44.61 -37.75 -3.49
CA ASP A 803 45.62 -37.28 -2.56
C ASP A 803 46.13 -38.46 -1.73
N THR A 804 47.38 -38.36 -1.28
CA THR A 804 48.07 -39.43 -0.56
C THR A 804 48.71 -38.86 0.70
N LEU A 805 48.44 -39.51 1.82
CA LEU A 805 48.99 -39.20 3.13
C LEU A 805 49.90 -40.35 3.57
N GLN A 806 51.15 -40.06 3.88
CA GLN A 806 52.03 -40.97 4.61
C GLN A 806 51.82 -40.75 6.10
N LEU A 807 51.18 -41.72 6.75
CA LEU A 807 50.85 -41.68 8.17
C LEU A 807 51.76 -42.65 8.93
N THR A 808 52.64 -42.13 9.80
CA THR A 808 53.43 -42.99 10.68
C THR A 808 52.69 -43.21 11.99
N VAL A 809 52.22 -44.42 12.24
CA VAL A 809 51.62 -44.80 13.51
C VAL A 809 52.72 -45.24 14.45
N LEU A 810 52.94 -44.46 15.50
CA LEU A 810 53.93 -44.74 16.53
C LEU A 810 53.41 -45.88 17.42
N PRO A 811 54.30 -46.78 17.89
CA PRO A 811 53.90 -47.86 18.80
C PRO A 811 53.29 -47.30 20.08
N GLU A 812 52.37 -48.07 20.66
CA GLU A 812 51.83 -47.83 21.99
C GLU A 812 52.97 -47.78 23.01
N ILE A 813 52.91 -46.86 23.98
CA ILE A 813 53.96 -46.73 25.01
C ILE A 813 53.91 -47.94 25.94
N GLY A 814 52.72 -48.48 26.18
CA GLY A 814 52.48 -49.68 26.95
C GLY A 814 53.03 -49.50 28.36
N ALA A 815 52.70 -48.36 28.96
CA ALA A 815 53.15 -48.03 30.29
C ALA A 815 52.55 -49.03 31.29
N SER A 816 53.26 -49.26 32.39
CA SER A 816 52.70 -50.06 33.48
C SER A 816 53.28 -49.67 34.82
N ILE A 817 52.45 -49.71 35.86
CA ILE A 817 52.86 -49.47 37.24
C ILE A 817 53.18 -50.82 37.88
N GLN A 818 54.39 -50.95 38.43
CA GLN A 818 54.86 -52.19 39.04
C GLN A 818 55.29 -51.98 40.49
N GLU A 819 55.01 -52.93 41.37
CA GLU A 819 55.61 -53.00 42.72
C GLU A 819 56.34 -54.34 42.85
N GLY A 820 57.67 -54.30 42.93
CA GLY A 820 58.49 -55.50 42.83
C GLY A 820 58.35 -56.16 41.45
N THR A 821 57.88 -57.41 41.40
CA THR A 821 57.65 -58.17 40.16
C THR A 821 56.19 -58.16 39.71
N GLN A 822 55.28 -57.53 40.45
CA GLN A 822 53.86 -57.50 40.15
C GLN A 822 53.51 -56.26 39.34
N VAL A 823 52.82 -56.45 38.21
CA VAL A 823 52.32 -55.38 37.33
C VAL A 823 50.85 -55.12 37.63
N TYR A 824 50.48 -53.85 37.76
CA TYR A 824 49.10 -53.42 37.99
C TYR A 824 48.51 -52.74 36.75
N PRO A 825 47.35 -53.19 36.27
CA PRO A 825 46.56 -52.46 35.28
C PRO A 825 46.19 -51.06 35.76
N SER A 826 46.05 -50.13 34.83
CA SER A 826 45.45 -48.82 35.13
C SER A 826 44.03 -48.98 35.66
N GLY A 827 43.73 -48.32 36.77
CA GLY A 827 42.47 -48.38 37.51
C GLY A 827 42.44 -49.36 38.69
N ASP A 828 43.47 -50.18 38.89
CA ASP A 828 43.51 -51.17 39.98
C ASP A 828 43.55 -50.52 41.38
N THR A 829 43.16 -51.27 42.41
CA THR A 829 43.20 -50.83 43.81
C THR A 829 44.03 -51.77 44.68
N LEU A 830 44.98 -51.21 45.43
CA LEU A 830 45.93 -51.92 46.27
C LEU A 830 45.75 -51.56 47.75
N PHE A 831 45.72 -52.55 48.64
CA PHE A 831 45.62 -52.34 50.09
C PHE A 831 47.00 -52.47 50.75
N ARG A 832 47.38 -51.48 51.56
CA ARG A 832 48.70 -51.39 52.20
C ARG A 832 48.59 -50.86 53.63
N SER A 833 49.67 -51.03 54.40
CA SER A 833 49.79 -50.48 55.77
C SER A 833 50.67 -49.24 55.76
N PHE A 834 50.86 -48.56 56.91
CA PHE A 834 51.80 -47.44 56.96
C PHE A 834 53.22 -47.90 56.61
N GLY A 835 53.88 -47.19 55.70
CA GLY A 835 55.23 -47.52 55.25
C GLY A 835 55.65 -46.83 53.96
N SER A 836 56.91 -47.02 53.60
CA SER A 836 57.49 -46.56 52.34
C SER A 836 57.35 -47.63 51.26
N TYR A 837 56.69 -47.29 50.16
CA TYR A 837 56.49 -48.17 49.00
C TYR A 837 57.21 -47.60 47.78
N THR A 838 57.73 -48.50 46.94
CA THR A 838 58.42 -48.12 45.69
C THR A 838 57.72 -48.74 44.50
N PHE A 839 57.21 -47.88 43.62
CA PHE A 839 56.64 -48.25 42.33
C PHE A 839 57.67 -48.01 41.23
N THR A 840 57.68 -48.89 40.24
CA THR A 840 58.57 -48.82 39.08
C THR A 840 57.72 -48.76 37.82
N ALA A 841 58.15 -47.95 36.84
CA ALA A 841 57.47 -47.79 35.57
C ALA A 841 58.03 -48.83 34.60
N GLY A 842 57.16 -49.64 34.01
CA GLY A 842 57.46 -50.41 32.81
C GLY A 842 56.99 -49.64 31.58
N ALA A 843 57.66 -49.86 30.44
CA ALA A 843 57.15 -49.49 29.12
C ALA A 843 57.57 -50.55 28.10
N THR A 844 56.77 -50.73 27.06
CA THR A 844 57.05 -51.66 25.95
C THR A 844 58.02 -51.07 24.93
N VAL A 845 58.24 -49.75 24.96
CA VAL A 845 59.14 -49.01 24.07
C VAL A 845 60.29 -48.33 24.83
N SER A 846 61.42 -48.11 24.16
CA SER A 846 62.60 -47.45 24.75
C SER A 846 62.56 -45.92 24.62
N GLY A 847 63.23 -45.19 25.52
CA GLY A 847 63.33 -43.73 25.45
C GLY A 847 62.13 -42.97 26.04
N VAL A 848 61.33 -43.65 26.86
CA VAL A 848 60.16 -43.07 27.53
C VAL A 848 60.59 -42.24 28.73
N SER A 849 60.03 -41.04 28.86
CA SER A 849 60.11 -40.23 30.08
C SER A 849 58.88 -40.48 30.94
N PHE A 850 59.10 -40.69 32.24
CA PHE A 850 58.05 -40.97 33.21
C PHE A 850 57.92 -39.84 34.22
N THR A 851 56.68 -39.45 34.49
CA THR A 851 56.30 -38.52 35.56
C THR A 851 55.31 -39.23 36.47
N TRP A 852 55.64 -39.26 37.76
CA TRP A 852 54.80 -39.85 38.79
C TRP A 852 54.11 -38.77 39.61
N GLN A 853 52.85 -39.00 39.97
CA GLN A 853 52.12 -38.17 40.93
C GLN A 853 51.47 -39.06 41.98
N VAL A 854 51.61 -38.67 43.25
CA VAL A 854 50.78 -39.21 44.33
C VAL A 854 49.68 -38.19 44.61
N LEU A 855 48.44 -38.63 44.48
CA LEU A 855 47.23 -37.86 44.74
C LEU A 855 46.66 -38.25 46.10
N ASN A 856 46.11 -37.30 46.84
CA ASN A 856 45.30 -37.58 48.02
C ASN A 856 43.87 -38.04 47.65
N ALA A 857 43.03 -38.26 48.67
CA ALA A 857 41.64 -38.69 48.49
C ALA A 857 40.76 -37.68 47.71
N GLN A 858 41.19 -36.43 47.57
CA GLN A 858 40.54 -35.39 46.76
C GLN A 858 41.12 -35.28 45.34
N LEU A 859 41.95 -36.25 44.91
CA LEU A 859 42.66 -36.26 43.63
C LEU A 859 43.63 -35.08 43.44
N LEU A 860 44.09 -34.46 44.54
CA LEU A 860 45.07 -33.39 44.48
C LEU A 860 46.49 -33.96 44.59
N PRO A 861 47.44 -33.55 43.73
CA PRO A 861 48.82 -34.01 43.80
C PRO A 861 49.47 -33.50 45.08
N ILE A 862 49.86 -34.44 45.94
CA ILE A 862 50.61 -34.19 47.17
C ILE A 862 52.10 -34.48 47.00
N TYR A 863 52.47 -35.21 45.95
CA TYR A 863 53.86 -35.50 45.61
C TYR A 863 54.00 -35.71 44.11
N THR A 864 55.12 -35.29 43.53
CA THR A 864 55.43 -35.48 42.11
C THR A 864 56.92 -35.74 41.94
N VAL A 865 57.28 -36.71 41.11
CA VAL A 865 58.69 -37.05 40.84
C VAL A 865 58.86 -37.48 39.38
N LEU A 866 60.03 -37.20 38.81
CA LEU A 866 60.41 -37.63 37.48
C LEU A 866 61.35 -38.84 37.57
N GLY A 867 61.21 -39.77 36.64
CA GLY A 867 62.09 -40.93 36.52
C GLY A 867 61.36 -42.27 36.59
N PRO A 868 62.10 -43.38 36.44
CA PRO A 868 61.53 -44.71 36.29
C PRO A 868 60.95 -45.27 37.60
N THR A 869 61.15 -44.60 38.73
CA THR A 869 60.69 -45.07 40.04
C THR A 869 60.06 -43.95 40.84
N LEU A 870 59.02 -44.31 41.61
CA LEU A 870 58.40 -43.50 42.64
C LEU A 870 58.60 -44.21 43.97
N THR A 871 59.29 -43.59 44.92
CA THR A 871 59.28 -44.02 46.33
C THR A 871 58.54 -42.98 47.16
N TYR A 872 57.51 -43.40 47.89
CA TYR A 872 56.73 -42.52 48.75
C TYR A 872 56.35 -43.20 50.07
N GLU A 873 56.43 -42.44 51.17
CA GLU A 873 56.06 -42.89 52.52
C GLU A 873 54.62 -42.49 52.86
N PHE A 874 53.77 -43.48 53.07
CA PHE A 874 52.37 -43.28 53.42
C PHE A 874 52.18 -43.38 54.93
N GLY A 875 52.18 -42.22 55.60
CA GLY A 875 52.05 -42.13 57.07
C GLY A 875 50.64 -41.88 57.61
N VAL A 876 49.63 -41.73 56.74
CA VAL A 876 48.25 -41.37 57.13
C VAL A 876 47.23 -42.30 56.49
N ARG A 877 46.23 -42.75 57.27
CA ARG A 877 45.14 -43.63 56.81
C ARG A 877 44.32 -42.88 55.76
N GLY A 878 44.09 -43.49 54.60
CA GLY A 878 43.32 -42.86 53.53
C GLY A 878 43.46 -43.56 52.17
N LEU A 879 42.67 -43.09 51.20
CA LEU A 879 42.78 -43.45 49.79
C LEU A 879 43.74 -42.47 49.09
N TYR A 880 44.63 -43.01 48.27
CA TYR A 880 45.58 -42.27 47.45
C TYR A 880 45.47 -42.73 45.99
N GLY A 881 45.83 -41.86 45.06
CA GLY A 881 46.05 -42.25 43.66
C GLY A 881 47.53 -42.16 43.33
N VAL A 882 48.09 -43.14 42.63
CA VAL A 882 49.44 -43.10 42.07
C VAL A 882 49.29 -43.04 40.56
N VAL A 883 49.57 -41.89 39.98
CA VAL A 883 49.45 -41.64 38.54
C VAL A 883 50.83 -41.69 37.90
N LEU A 884 50.96 -42.45 36.82
CA LEU A 884 52.13 -42.51 35.96
C LEU A 884 51.78 -41.90 34.60
N GLU A 885 52.29 -40.71 34.32
CA GLU A 885 52.28 -40.13 32.97
C GLU A 885 53.55 -40.55 32.24
N SER A 886 53.38 -41.22 31.09
CA SER A 886 54.47 -41.73 30.26
C SER A 886 54.47 -41.01 28.92
N GLN A 887 55.63 -40.55 28.47
CA GLN A 887 55.78 -39.84 27.21
C GLN A 887 56.91 -40.43 26.36
N ALA A 888 56.61 -40.74 25.09
CA ALA A 888 57.56 -41.18 24.08
C ALA A 888 57.37 -40.33 22.80
N GLY A 889 58.29 -39.39 22.55
CA GLY A 889 58.14 -38.42 21.48
C GLY A 889 56.87 -37.57 21.65
N THR A 890 55.96 -37.62 20.69
CA THR A 890 54.66 -36.92 20.71
C THR A 890 53.55 -37.71 21.39
N CYS A 891 53.77 -38.97 21.75
CA CYS A 891 52.77 -39.82 22.39
C CYS A 891 52.81 -39.69 23.90
N ARG A 892 51.62 -39.67 24.50
CA ARG A 892 51.41 -39.62 25.95
C ARG A 892 50.38 -40.66 26.37
N GLU A 893 50.67 -41.32 27.48
CA GLU A 893 49.83 -42.32 28.11
C GLU A 893 49.76 -42.02 29.61
N THR A 894 48.65 -42.35 30.27
CA THR A 894 48.48 -42.11 31.70
C THR A 894 47.86 -43.33 32.37
N ASP A 895 48.61 -43.90 33.32
CA ASP A 895 48.16 -44.99 34.16
C ASP A 895 47.87 -44.51 35.56
N THR A 896 46.86 -45.09 36.22
CA THR A 896 46.52 -44.75 37.61
C THR A 896 46.37 -46.00 38.46
N LEU A 897 47.02 -46.06 39.62
CA LEU A 897 46.87 -47.11 40.62
C LEU A 897 46.30 -46.50 41.91
N TYR A 898 45.18 -47.01 42.42
CA TYR A 898 44.60 -46.55 43.69
C TYR A 898 45.21 -47.31 44.87
N LEU A 899 45.53 -46.62 45.96
CA LEU A 899 46.10 -47.20 47.19
C LEU A 899 45.24 -46.88 48.41
N VAL A 900 44.85 -47.91 49.15
CA VAL A 900 44.15 -47.79 50.43
C VAL A 900 45.12 -48.11 51.56
N ILE A 901 45.50 -47.09 52.32
CA ILE A 901 46.45 -47.20 53.43
C ILE A 901 45.69 -47.37 54.76
N GLN A 902 45.97 -48.44 55.49
CA GLN A 902 45.38 -48.78 56.78
C GLN A 902 46.43 -48.75 57.91
N GLY A 903 46.02 -48.39 59.13
CA GLY A 903 46.90 -48.47 60.30
C GLY A 903 46.95 -49.89 60.86
N ALA A 904 48.14 -50.38 61.22
CA ALA A 904 48.28 -51.65 61.93
C ALA A 904 47.87 -51.48 63.40
N ALA A 905 47.10 -52.43 63.96
CA ALA A 905 46.58 -52.36 65.34
C ALA A 905 47.66 -52.12 66.42
N ALA A 906 48.92 -52.51 66.17
CA ALA A 906 50.04 -52.30 67.09
C ALA A 906 50.65 -50.88 67.10
N SER A 907 50.17 -49.95 66.25
CA SER A 907 50.74 -48.61 66.10
C SER A 907 49.99 -47.48 66.83
N LEU A 908 48.89 -47.79 67.53
CA LEU A 908 48.07 -46.82 68.28
C LEU A 908 48.55 -46.56 69.73
N ASP A 909 49.51 -47.34 70.25
CA ASP A 909 50.00 -47.24 71.64
C ASP A 909 51.13 -46.21 71.86
N LYS A 910 51.54 -45.43 70.85
CA LYS A 910 52.68 -44.48 70.97
C LYS A 910 52.34 -42.99 70.97
N ALA A 911 51.06 -42.62 71.03
CA ALA A 911 50.68 -41.21 71.23
C ALA A 911 50.20 -41.01 72.68
N GLN A 912 51.06 -40.48 73.56
CA GLN A 912 50.61 -39.96 74.86
C GLN A 912 49.56 -38.86 74.61
N PRO A 913 48.27 -39.06 74.95
CA PRO A 913 47.23 -38.11 74.56
C PRO A 913 47.19 -36.93 75.54
N LEU A 914 47.35 -35.70 75.03
CA LEU A 914 47.18 -34.45 75.80
C LEU A 914 45.70 -34.05 76.02
N GLY A 915 44.73 -34.86 75.60
CA GLY A 915 43.29 -34.57 75.73
C GLY A 915 42.38 -35.66 75.18
N VAL A 916 41.07 -35.54 75.41
CA VAL A 916 40.05 -36.48 74.89
C VAL A 916 39.91 -36.30 73.38
N ARG A 917 39.97 -37.40 72.61
CA ARG A 917 39.76 -37.40 71.15
C ARG A 917 38.57 -38.26 70.77
N LEU A 918 37.76 -37.79 69.84
CA LEU A 918 36.59 -38.47 69.28
C LEU A 918 36.77 -38.63 67.77
N TRP A 919 36.44 -39.79 67.21
CA TRP A 919 36.40 -40.02 65.76
C TRP A 919 35.36 -41.08 65.38
N ALA A 920 34.91 -41.05 64.12
CA ALA A 920 34.14 -42.14 63.51
C ALA A 920 35.07 -43.07 62.74
N ASP A 921 34.82 -44.38 62.77
CA ASP A 921 35.46 -45.30 61.85
C ASP A 921 34.77 -45.21 60.48
N PRO A 922 35.46 -44.79 59.40
CA PRO A 922 34.84 -44.62 58.08
C PRO A 922 34.34 -45.92 57.45
N THR A 923 34.75 -47.08 57.99
CA THR A 923 34.31 -48.39 57.49
C THR A 923 32.94 -48.84 58.01
N ASP A 924 32.55 -48.49 59.24
CA ASP A 924 31.29 -48.96 59.84
C ASP A 924 30.44 -47.88 60.54
N GLY A 925 30.91 -46.63 60.55
CA GLY A 925 30.21 -45.48 61.14
C GLY A 925 30.16 -45.50 62.68
N SER A 926 31.01 -46.30 63.32
CA SER A 926 31.07 -46.36 64.78
C SER A 926 31.81 -45.18 65.39
N LEU A 927 31.32 -44.66 66.53
CA LEU A 927 31.97 -43.57 67.26
C LEU A 927 32.94 -44.16 68.29
N TRP A 928 34.19 -43.71 68.22
CA TRP A 928 35.27 -44.08 69.13
C TRP A 928 35.78 -42.86 69.88
N ALA A 929 36.25 -43.10 71.10
CA ALA A 929 36.88 -42.10 71.95
C ALA A 929 38.16 -42.64 72.59
N ALA A 930 39.18 -41.79 72.67
CA ALA A 930 40.37 -42.02 73.46
C ALA A 930 40.39 -41.05 74.66
N PHE A 931 40.53 -41.58 75.88
CA PHE A 931 40.61 -40.78 77.10
C PHE A 931 42.05 -40.74 77.64
N PRO A 932 42.58 -39.57 78.02
CA PRO A 932 43.92 -39.47 78.58
C PRO A 932 43.98 -40.06 80.00
N GLU A 933 45.14 -40.57 80.43
CA GLU A 933 45.34 -41.10 81.79
C GLU A 933 45.02 -40.04 82.86
N GLY A 934 44.41 -40.44 84.00
CA GLY A 934 44.25 -39.51 85.15
C GLY A 934 42.89 -39.47 85.86
N GLY A 935 41.89 -40.26 85.49
CA GLY A 935 40.64 -40.39 86.27
C GLY A 935 39.44 -40.87 85.46
N PRO A 936 38.28 -41.15 86.11
CA PRO A 936 37.07 -41.54 85.40
C PRO A 936 36.49 -40.35 84.62
N TYR A 937 36.22 -40.57 83.33
CA TYR A 937 35.55 -39.61 82.45
C TYR A 937 34.11 -40.03 82.27
N GLN A 938 33.20 -39.14 82.61
CA GLN A 938 31.79 -39.34 82.35
C GLN A 938 31.45 -38.73 80.99
N VAL A 939 30.94 -39.56 80.09
CA VAL A 939 30.69 -39.19 78.71
C VAL A 939 29.21 -39.33 78.43
N ARG A 940 28.61 -38.25 77.93
CA ARG A 940 27.21 -38.22 77.52
C ARG A 940 27.12 -37.79 76.06
N VAL A 941 26.49 -38.60 75.23
CA VAL A 941 26.24 -38.34 73.81
C VAL A 941 24.76 -38.03 73.63
N LEU A 942 24.47 -36.87 73.04
CA LEU A 942 23.14 -36.39 72.73
C LEU A 942 23.01 -36.17 71.22
N ASP A 943 21.82 -36.44 70.67
CA ASP A 943 21.47 -35.99 69.32
C ASP A 943 21.04 -34.51 69.28
N LEU A 944 20.79 -34.00 68.08
CA LEU A 944 20.33 -32.61 67.85
C LEU A 944 18.99 -32.26 68.50
N MET A 945 18.14 -33.23 68.82
CA MET A 945 16.88 -33.01 69.53
C MET A 945 17.05 -33.05 71.05
N GLY A 946 18.29 -33.24 71.53
CA GLY A 946 18.64 -33.34 72.94
C GLY A 946 18.36 -34.72 73.54
N ARG A 947 18.06 -35.73 72.72
CA ARG A 947 17.84 -37.10 73.20
C ARG A 947 19.19 -37.76 73.48
N GLN A 948 19.28 -38.38 74.65
CA GLN A 948 20.48 -39.09 75.07
C GLN A 948 20.60 -40.44 74.36
N LEU A 949 21.74 -40.63 73.70
CA LEU A 949 22.11 -41.86 72.99
C LEU A 949 23.04 -42.74 73.83
N LEU A 950 23.90 -42.13 74.63
CA LEU A 950 24.83 -42.81 75.52
C LEU A 950 25.09 -41.93 76.75
N GLU A 951 25.17 -42.53 77.93
CA GLU A 951 25.85 -41.92 79.08
C GLU A 951 26.53 -43.01 79.88
N ASP A 952 27.85 -42.95 79.97
CA ASP A 952 28.64 -43.97 80.67
C ASP A 952 29.96 -43.37 81.21
N SER A 953 30.64 -44.12 82.06
CA SER A 953 31.91 -43.74 82.67
C SER A 953 33.06 -44.61 82.15
N PHE A 954 34.10 -43.96 81.65
CA PHE A 954 35.27 -44.62 81.07
C PHE A 954 36.53 -44.29 81.85
N SER A 955 37.42 -45.28 82.02
CA SER A 955 38.74 -45.03 82.61
C SER A 955 39.68 -44.36 81.60
N GLY A 956 40.47 -43.40 82.07
CA GLY A 956 41.56 -42.80 81.29
C GLY A 956 42.67 -43.80 80.91
N GLY A 957 43.37 -43.52 79.81
CA GLY A 957 44.51 -44.32 79.31
C GLY A 957 44.16 -45.34 78.23
N ALA A 958 42.92 -45.36 77.76
CA ALA A 958 42.44 -46.35 76.80
C ALA A 958 41.52 -45.75 75.72
N VAL A 959 41.34 -46.54 74.66
CA VAL A 959 40.43 -46.26 73.55
C VAL A 959 39.19 -47.13 73.69
N TYR A 960 38.02 -46.52 73.60
CA TYR A 960 36.73 -47.19 73.71
C TYR A 960 35.86 -46.91 72.50
N ARG A 961 35.12 -47.93 72.08
CA ARG A 961 33.99 -47.76 71.17
C ARG A 961 32.82 -47.26 71.99
N LEU A 962 32.36 -46.05 71.71
CA LEU A 962 31.24 -45.44 72.42
C LEU A 962 29.90 -45.92 71.86
N LEU A 963 29.77 -45.94 70.52
CA LEU A 963 28.54 -46.36 69.85
C LEU A 963 28.86 -47.22 68.61
N SER A 964 28.06 -48.26 68.41
CA SER A 964 28.28 -49.26 67.36
C SER A 964 28.05 -48.73 65.95
N CYS A 965 27.11 -47.81 65.78
CA CYS A 965 26.79 -47.20 64.49
C CYS A 965 26.01 -45.91 64.77
N LEU A 966 26.50 -44.78 64.29
CA LEU A 966 25.77 -43.52 64.30
C LEU A 966 25.14 -43.31 62.93
N THR A 967 23.88 -42.88 62.93
CA THR A 967 23.30 -42.31 61.72
C THR A 967 24.01 -41.01 61.37
N PRO A 968 24.03 -40.59 60.10
CA PRO A 968 24.66 -39.31 59.73
C PRO A 968 23.94 -38.14 60.39
N GLY A 969 24.68 -37.22 61.02
CA GLY A 969 24.09 -36.11 61.78
C GLY A 969 25.08 -35.35 62.66
N LEU A 970 24.61 -34.28 63.30
CA LEU A 970 25.37 -33.56 64.33
C LEU A 970 25.02 -34.15 65.71
N TYR A 971 26.04 -34.37 66.54
CA TYR A 971 25.90 -34.91 67.88
C TYR A 971 26.63 -34.01 68.88
N ALA A 972 26.02 -33.80 70.04
CA ALA A 972 26.67 -33.11 71.15
C ALA A 972 27.26 -34.16 72.10
N VAL A 973 28.58 -34.15 72.25
CA VAL A 973 29.29 -35.03 73.17
C VAL A 973 29.80 -34.19 74.33
N GLN A 974 29.24 -34.45 75.51
CA GLN A 974 29.66 -33.83 76.75
C GLN A 974 30.59 -34.79 77.49
N VAL A 975 31.76 -34.30 77.89
CA VAL A 975 32.71 -35.08 78.69
C VAL A 975 33.00 -34.30 79.97
N ARG A 976 32.75 -34.93 81.11
CA ARG A 976 33.07 -34.39 82.43
C ARG A 976 34.19 -35.21 83.05
N SER A 977 35.28 -34.56 83.41
CA SER A 977 36.25 -35.10 84.36
C SER A 977 36.07 -34.39 85.71
N ALA A 978 36.61 -35.00 86.78
CA ALA A 978 36.53 -34.44 88.13
C ALA A 978 37.17 -33.04 88.28
N GLU A 979 38.00 -32.62 87.32
CA GLU A 979 38.74 -31.35 87.41
C GLU A 979 38.34 -30.29 86.37
N ARG A 980 37.74 -30.63 85.21
CA ARG A 980 37.12 -29.67 84.25
C ARG A 980 36.05 -30.35 83.36
N GLY A 981 34.97 -29.62 83.04
CA GLY A 981 33.96 -30.06 82.07
C GLY A 981 34.20 -29.49 80.67
N ALA A 982 34.05 -30.32 79.63
CA ALA A 982 34.14 -29.91 78.22
C ALA A 982 32.91 -30.36 77.43
N HIS A 983 32.47 -29.52 76.49
CA HIS A 983 31.39 -29.80 75.56
C HIS A 983 31.92 -29.71 74.14
N PHE A 984 31.70 -30.77 73.35
CA PHE A 984 32.11 -30.84 71.95
C PHE A 984 30.86 -31.00 71.08
N LEU A 985 30.75 -30.16 70.05
CA LEU A 985 29.80 -30.35 68.95
C LEU A 985 30.53 -31.07 67.82
N TRP A 986 30.01 -32.22 67.40
CA TRP A 986 30.70 -33.11 66.47
C TRP A 986 29.76 -33.51 65.33
N LEU A 987 30.17 -33.23 64.08
CA LEU A 987 29.49 -33.70 62.88
C LEU A 987 29.98 -35.10 62.53
N HIS A 988 29.06 -36.04 62.31
CA HIS A 988 29.34 -37.30 61.65
C HIS A 988 29.06 -37.15 60.15
N PRO A 989 30.07 -36.93 59.29
CA PRO A 989 29.88 -36.98 57.85
C PRO A 989 29.63 -38.43 57.44
N SER A 990 28.57 -38.69 56.69
CA SER A 990 28.48 -39.93 55.93
C SER A 990 29.32 -39.79 54.67
N TYR A 991 30.37 -40.60 54.62
CA TYR A 991 31.39 -40.75 53.57
C TYR A 991 32.57 -39.77 53.67
#